data_AF-A0A2V3PQP6-F1
#
_entry.id   AF-A0A2V3PQP6-F1
#
_cell.length_a   1.000
_cell.length_b   1.000
_cell.length_c   1.000
_cell.angle_alpha   90.00
_cell.angle_beta   90.00
_cell.angle_gamma   90.00
#
_symmetry.space_group_name_H-M   'P 1'
#
loop_
_entity.id
_entity.type
_entity.pdbx_description
1 polymer ?
#
loop_
_entity_poly.entity_id
_entity_poly.type
_entity_poly.pdbx_seq_one_letter_code
_entity_poly.pdbx_strand_id
1 'polypeptide(L)'
;MNLMKNLQKISSLFSLLVVCFQVNAQAGRTANADGKTDTYKLIESFGYGVEVPDCKHPIKHITQQYDSELQKQVFVFTLHAQLDDDRCGAQDRQRTEIKTFGPSPESMKGHRGKKQQYKWKFKLDKDFQPSPNFCHIHQIKADAGPNAGAPIVTLTPRFKGGKEVLEFNVVSPSNVSTILAEEDLSLFKGIWVEVTETILHDNPGRIELEIKRVSDGKRLLYGKSNKVDMWRDGARFNRPKYGLYRSLKEPSYLRDESVLFADIEFIEISDKNHTRRTNTGWELATDIERELLAVLPQQTFNVVDFGAVGNNTNDCSEAFAHAIEKCNKMGGGTVLVPKGMYKLNTPLYLLSNIQLLLSEGSILSFDPQMMSEFLISSDNQENIRLTGPGKIRGNGKGAICLSDSRNILISNCDFESSGDNITIRANTKSENIILKNNYFRKSGESAITLGGSTPGVIRNIFANQNTFGVIPKYIVHMYGTDRGGLIEDIWMRDNYSEGYPCETAFQLEQLVSDSSKSANIPILWYSYFENFSNLNATSKGISFTSVSKTTQPIESMWFKNIQIINATEIINRHTTRDIYVENVSAKPIDLSDITETGVANAYLPYAPVPQFWSVTAAQSTMARYPDFTKAYWNAWTYVNSYMACVFERLYKATGDDTYLKYIKSYIDNFIDEDGNFIAVTNYKGLSRIPNVFDNLDNMMPGNTLVMLYEYYKEPRYKKAADYIFACLKNYPRNNDGGFWHGKGLHGQMWIDGVFMGQMFLLRYGRSIGDAEYAYDEAVKQIVAYAKRGEQGNSGLYVHGIYESGHGDRLCQWADPSGGKSSEVWGEGLGWYALILVEALETLPKNHKGYNDVKDIFVRLAEALKRTQDPKTGGWFQVVDKGNRPDNWIETSGSAMFTYALQQGENLGVLNKKDYELVVKDGYTSIVNHAKINERGLVDIHEACDGVGVQENYEKYINYKKSLNAKEAYVGFVWATEIVERDAIKKNLK
;
A
#
# COMPACT_ATOMS: atom_id res chain seq x y z
N MET A 1 -0.95 -57.92 -22.86
CA MET A 1 -1.32 -58.26 -21.47
C MET A 1 -0.11 -58.10 -20.53
N ASN A 2 0.70 -57.04 -20.44
CA ASN A 2 0.72 -55.61 -20.81
C ASN A 2 -0.40 -54.71 -20.26
N LEU A 3 -1.10 -55.15 -19.22
CA LEU A 3 -1.99 -54.29 -18.42
C LEU A 3 -1.81 -54.44 -16.89
N MET A 4 -0.75 -55.11 -16.42
CA MET A 4 -0.52 -55.35 -14.97
C MET A 4 0.85 -54.89 -14.44
N LYS A 5 1.63 -54.11 -15.21
CA LYS A 5 2.88 -53.49 -14.72
C LYS A 5 2.80 -51.96 -14.53
N ASN A 6 1.66 -51.34 -14.86
CA ASN A 6 1.43 -49.89 -14.77
C ASN A 6 0.59 -49.44 -13.54
N LEU A 7 0.43 -50.28 -12.52
CA LEU A 7 -0.34 -49.93 -11.30
C LEU A 7 0.48 -49.96 -9.99
N GLN A 8 1.81 -50.01 -10.06
CA GLN A 8 2.69 -49.99 -8.87
C GLN A 8 3.67 -48.79 -8.81
N LYS A 9 3.36 -47.69 -9.49
CA LYS A 9 4.12 -46.41 -9.40
C LYS A 9 3.23 -45.18 -9.12
N ILE A 10 2.10 -45.36 -8.43
CA ILE A 10 1.20 -44.27 -7.99
C ILE A 10 0.86 -44.39 -6.49
N SER A 11 1.83 -44.73 -5.64
CA SER A 11 1.59 -44.82 -4.18
C SER A 11 2.82 -44.45 -3.34
N SER A 12 3.59 -43.45 -3.76
CA SER A 12 4.73 -42.90 -3.00
C SER A 12 4.79 -41.37 -2.98
N LEU A 13 3.67 -40.70 -3.25
CA LEU A 13 3.38 -39.34 -2.76
C LEU A 13 2.26 -39.48 -1.73
N PHE A 14 2.61 -39.48 -0.43
CA PHE A 14 1.78 -39.13 0.74
C PHE A 14 2.35 -39.84 1.97
N SER A 15 3.55 -39.44 2.44
CA SER A 15 4.08 -39.72 3.79
C SER A 15 5.49 -39.12 3.94
N LEU A 16 5.60 -37.82 4.23
CA LEU A 16 6.58 -37.19 5.14
C LEU A 16 6.54 -35.66 4.94
N LEU A 17 5.56 -35.00 5.54
CA LEU A 17 5.62 -33.56 5.80
C LEU A 17 4.79 -33.28 7.06
N VAL A 18 5.25 -33.83 8.18
CA VAL A 18 4.89 -33.36 9.53
C VAL A 18 6.20 -33.16 10.26
N VAL A 19 6.89 -32.06 9.91
CA VAL A 19 7.92 -31.45 10.76
C VAL A 19 7.61 -29.96 10.79
N CYS A 20 6.92 -29.57 11.85
CA CYS A 20 6.98 -28.28 12.53
C CYS A 20 7.27 -27.04 11.68
N PHE A 21 6.25 -26.51 10.99
CA PHE A 21 6.10 -25.07 11.00
C PHE A 21 5.70 -24.66 12.42
N GLN A 22 6.68 -24.24 13.22
CA GLN A 22 6.39 -23.31 14.31
C GLN A 22 5.92 -22.02 13.67
N VAL A 23 4.61 -21.94 13.45
CA VAL A 23 3.94 -20.66 13.38
C VAL A 23 4.23 -20.00 14.72
N ASN A 24 5.05 -18.94 14.74
CA ASN A 24 5.10 -18.02 15.87
C ASN A 24 3.75 -17.28 15.94
N ALA A 25 2.70 -18.00 16.33
CA ALA A 25 1.52 -17.42 16.92
C ALA A 25 1.92 -17.01 18.33
N GLN A 26 2.04 -15.72 18.58
CA GLN A 26 2.13 -15.22 19.95
C GLN A 26 0.72 -15.37 20.57
N ALA A 27 0.38 -16.59 21.00
CA ALA A 27 -0.92 -16.92 21.57
C ALA A 27 -1.05 -16.32 22.98
N GLY A 28 -2.15 -15.61 23.23
CA GLY A 28 -2.57 -15.21 24.57
C GLY A 28 -2.73 -16.46 25.45
N ARG A 29 -2.16 -16.43 26.65
CA ARG A 29 -2.29 -17.54 27.62
C ARG A 29 -3.64 -17.42 28.32
N THR A 30 -4.56 -18.33 28.06
CA THR A 30 -5.80 -18.46 28.85
C THR A 30 -5.51 -19.28 30.11
N ALA A 31 -5.76 -18.72 31.29
CA ALA A 31 -5.64 -19.43 32.55
C ALA A 31 -6.92 -20.24 32.84
N ASN A 32 -6.77 -21.56 32.84
CA ASN A 32 -7.83 -22.52 33.11
C ASN A 32 -7.41 -23.48 34.22
N ALA A 33 -8.37 -23.88 35.05
CA ALA A 33 -8.19 -24.97 35.99
C ALA A 33 -8.12 -26.31 35.24
N ASP A 34 -7.37 -27.26 35.78
CA ASP A 34 -7.16 -28.59 35.19
C ASP A 34 -7.60 -29.75 36.10
N GLY A 35 -7.90 -29.47 37.37
CA GLY A 35 -8.31 -30.43 38.40
C GLY A 35 -7.24 -31.44 38.81
N LYS A 36 -5.99 -31.25 38.37
CA LYS A 36 -4.88 -32.21 38.55
C LYS A 36 -3.66 -31.57 39.19
N THR A 37 -3.32 -30.35 38.79
CA THR A 37 -2.16 -29.60 39.28
C THR A 37 -2.53 -28.87 40.56
N ASP A 38 -1.57 -28.71 41.48
CA ASP A 38 -1.74 -27.83 42.64
C ASP A 38 -2.15 -26.43 42.18
N THR A 39 -3.23 -25.89 42.77
CA THR A 39 -3.90 -24.68 42.26
C THR A 39 -2.98 -23.47 42.23
N TYR A 40 -2.12 -23.27 43.24
CA TYR A 40 -1.22 -22.12 43.26
C TYR A 40 -0.08 -22.28 42.26
N LYS A 41 0.52 -23.47 42.17
CA LYS A 41 1.53 -23.74 41.11
C LYS A 41 0.95 -23.54 39.72
N LEU A 42 -0.30 -23.94 39.51
CA LEU A 42 -1.00 -23.76 38.24
C LEU A 42 -1.19 -22.27 37.92
N ILE A 43 -1.70 -21.48 38.87
CA ILE A 43 -1.87 -20.02 38.74
C ILE A 43 -0.53 -19.31 38.47
N GLU A 44 0.52 -19.67 39.21
CA GLU A 44 1.87 -19.13 39.02
C GLU A 44 2.45 -19.49 37.65
N SER A 45 2.16 -20.70 37.14
CA SER A 45 2.61 -21.13 35.80
C SER A 45 2.03 -20.27 34.68
N PHE A 46 0.83 -19.70 34.88
CA PHE A 46 0.23 -18.73 33.97
C PHE A 46 0.82 -17.32 34.13
N GLY A 47 1.63 -17.07 35.17
CA GLY A 47 2.32 -15.80 35.39
C GLY A 47 1.61 -14.86 36.37
N TYR A 48 0.65 -15.35 37.15
CA TYR A 48 -0.03 -14.54 38.17
C TYR A 48 0.64 -14.68 39.55
N GLY A 49 0.62 -13.59 40.31
CA GLY A 49 0.91 -13.61 41.75
C GLY A 49 -0.37 -13.80 42.55
N VAL A 50 -0.27 -14.53 43.66
CA VAL A 50 -1.39 -14.83 44.56
C VAL A 50 -1.39 -13.89 45.77
N GLU A 51 -2.56 -13.41 46.17
CA GLU A 51 -2.80 -12.56 47.32
C GLU A 51 -3.90 -13.18 48.20
N VAL A 52 -3.51 -14.00 49.19
CA VAL A 52 -4.42 -14.78 50.06
C VAL A 52 -3.97 -14.76 51.53
N PRO A 53 -4.85 -15.06 52.50
CA PRO A 53 -4.54 -15.07 53.93
C PRO A 53 -4.07 -16.44 54.48
N ASP A 54 -3.62 -17.37 53.62
CA ASP A 54 -3.14 -18.73 53.99
C ASP A 54 -2.08 -18.76 55.11
N CYS A 55 -1.34 -17.68 55.35
CA CYS A 55 -0.37 -17.61 56.45
C CYS A 55 -1.01 -17.59 57.84
N LYS A 56 -2.32 -17.31 57.95
CA LYS A 56 -3.05 -17.21 59.21
C LYS A 56 -3.66 -18.52 59.66
N HIS A 57 -4.00 -19.40 58.72
CA HIS A 57 -4.58 -20.72 58.97
C HIS A 57 -4.37 -21.63 57.76
N PRO A 58 -4.34 -22.97 57.93
CA PRO A 58 -3.96 -23.92 56.88
C PRO A 58 -4.98 -24.09 55.74
N ILE A 59 -6.02 -23.25 55.66
CA ILE A 59 -7.08 -23.37 54.66
C ILE A 59 -6.59 -22.73 53.35
N LYS A 60 -6.79 -23.43 52.24
CA LYS A 60 -6.50 -22.92 50.90
C LYS A 60 -7.67 -22.10 50.37
N HIS A 61 -7.41 -20.85 50.00
CA HIS A 61 -8.44 -19.90 49.58
C HIS A 61 -8.70 -19.91 48.07
N ILE A 62 -7.84 -20.56 47.28
CA ILE A 62 -8.10 -20.82 45.87
C ILE A 62 -8.00 -22.31 45.60
N THR A 63 -9.09 -22.90 45.14
CA THR A 63 -9.20 -24.34 44.82
C THR A 63 -9.71 -24.53 43.40
N GLN A 64 -9.88 -25.80 42.98
CA GLN A 64 -10.42 -26.17 41.67
C GLN A 64 -11.63 -27.08 41.86
N GLN A 65 -12.67 -26.87 41.05
CA GLN A 65 -13.90 -27.66 41.09
C GLN A 65 -14.40 -27.93 39.67
N TYR A 66 -14.98 -29.11 39.44
CA TYR A 66 -15.69 -29.41 38.20
C TYR A 66 -17.05 -28.69 38.19
N ASP A 67 -17.28 -27.87 37.18
CA ASP A 67 -18.56 -27.20 36.95
C ASP A 67 -19.34 -27.90 35.84
N SER A 68 -20.58 -28.31 36.15
CA SER A 68 -21.44 -29.05 35.22
C SER A 68 -22.11 -28.18 34.16
N GLU A 69 -22.16 -26.87 34.31
CA GLU A 69 -22.74 -25.96 33.31
C GLU A 69 -21.71 -25.68 32.21
N LEU A 70 -20.45 -25.45 32.58
CA LEU A 70 -19.35 -25.26 31.63
C LEU A 70 -18.66 -26.57 31.20
N GLN A 71 -18.99 -27.70 31.83
CA GLN A 71 -18.40 -29.02 31.58
C GLN A 71 -16.86 -29.03 31.66
N LYS A 72 -16.31 -28.33 32.66
CA LYS A 72 -14.85 -28.22 32.88
C LYS A 72 -14.49 -27.86 34.31
N GLN A 73 -13.20 -27.97 34.62
CA GLN A 73 -12.63 -27.49 35.88
C GLN A 73 -12.58 -25.96 35.87
N VAL A 74 -12.92 -25.34 37.01
CA VAL A 74 -12.89 -23.89 37.22
C VAL A 74 -12.17 -23.56 38.52
N PHE A 75 -11.68 -22.33 38.66
CA PHE A 75 -11.08 -21.87 39.91
C PHE A 75 -12.17 -21.39 40.87
N VAL A 76 -12.04 -21.72 42.15
CA VAL A 76 -12.96 -21.28 43.22
C VAL A 76 -12.17 -20.40 44.19
N PHE A 77 -12.54 -19.14 44.30
CA PHE A 77 -11.92 -18.17 45.19
C PHE A 77 -12.83 -17.98 46.40
N THR A 78 -12.36 -18.31 47.61
CA THR A 78 -13.16 -18.30 48.84
C THR A 78 -12.64 -17.28 49.84
N LEU A 79 -13.57 -16.63 50.55
CA LEU A 79 -13.32 -15.82 51.73
C LEU A 79 -14.18 -16.31 52.91
N HIS A 80 -13.58 -16.48 54.08
CA HIS A 80 -14.26 -16.84 55.31
C HIS A 80 -14.47 -15.60 56.19
N ALA A 81 -15.71 -15.26 56.52
CA ALA A 81 -16.06 -14.00 57.18
C ALA A 81 -15.37 -13.79 58.53
N GLN A 82 -15.12 -14.86 59.28
CA GLN A 82 -14.57 -14.79 60.64
C GLN A 82 -13.06 -15.08 60.73
N LEU A 83 -12.47 -15.70 59.71
CA LEU A 83 -11.09 -16.19 59.77
C LEU A 83 -10.11 -15.28 59.01
N ASP A 84 -10.54 -14.76 57.86
CA ASP A 84 -9.66 -14.17 56.87
C ASP A 84 -9.40 -12.67 57.12
N ASP A 85 -8.29 -12.15 56.57
CA ASP A 85 -7.91 -10.73 56.57
C ASP A 85 -7.24 -10.33 55.23
N ASP A 86 -6.57 -9.17 55.14
CA ASP A 86 -5.77 -8.80 53.95
C ASP A 86 -4.35 -9.35 54.05
N ARG A 87 -4.17 -10.60 53.60
CA ARG A 87 -2.86 -11.25 53.45
C ARG A 87 -2.04 -11.28 54.75
N CYS A 88 -2.69 -11.64 55.86
CA CYS A 88 -2.11 -11.66 57.21
C CYS A 88 -1.63 -10.28 57.70
N GLY A 89 -2.25 -9.22 57.18
CA GLY A 89 -1.92 -7.84 57.49
C GLY A 89 -3.11 -7.08 58.07
N ALA A 90 -3.75 -6.27 57.22
CA ALA A 90 -4.81 -5.38 57.67
C ALA A 90 -6.07 -6.16 58.09
N GLN A 91 -6.64 -5.82 59.25
CA GLN A 91 -7.80 -6.50 59.86
C GLN A 91 -9.14 -5.79 59.56
N ASP A 92 -9.15 -4.71 58.78
CA ASP A 92 -10.37 -3.96 58.42
C ASP A 92 -11.01 -4.43 57.09
N ARG A 93 -10.41 -5.44 56.45
CA ARG A 93 -10.77 -5.94 55.11
C ARG A 93 -10.24 -7.36 54.89
N GLN A 94 -10.77 -8.04 53.87
CA GLN A 94 -10.36 -9.40 53.46
C GLN A 94 -9.94 -9.44 52.00
N ARG A 95 -8.97 -10.28 51.65
CA ARG A 95 -8.52 -10.46 50.26
C ARG A 95 -8.18 -11.90 49.90
N THR A 96 -8.79 -12.37 48.82
CA THR A 96 -8.40 -13.56 48.05
C THR A 96 -8.37 -13.15 46.59
N GLU A 97 -7.20 -12.80 46.04
CA GLU A 97 -7.05 -12.32 44.66
C GLU A 97 -5.84 -12.94 43.96
N ILE A 98 -5.88 -12.97 42.62
CA ILE A 98 -4.71 -13.10 41.77
C ILE A 98 -4.44 -11.78 41.04
N LYS A 99 -3.18 -11.51 40.72
CA LYS A 99 -2.77 -10.27 40.05
C LYS A 99 -1.63 -10.49 39.08
N THR A 100 -1.48 -9.58 38.12
CA THR A 100 -0.19 -9.42 37.44
C THR A 100 0.76 -8.55 38.28
N PHE A 101 2.05 -8.83 38.19
CA PHE A 101 3.10 -8.19 38.99
C PHE A 101 4.43 -8.17 38.22
N GLY A 102 5.51 -7.66 38.81
CA GLY A 102 6.77 -7.39 38.11
C GLY A 102 7.33 -8.58 37.29
N PRO A 103 7.37 -9.80 37.83
CA PRO A 103 7.74 -11.04 37.12
C PRO A 103 6.72 -11.60 36.14
N SER A 104 5.48 -11.10 36.10
CA SER A 104 4.50 -11.56 35.11
C SER A 104 5.02 -11.30 33.69
N PRO A 105 4.65 -12.12 32.69
CA PRO A 105 4.92 -11.82 31.29
C PRO A 105 4.48 -10.40 30.90
N GLU A 106 5.29 -9.71 30.09
CA GLU A 106 4.98 -8.35 29.62
C GLU A 106 3.63 -8.28 28.88
N SER A 107 3.26 -9.34 28.15
CA SER A 107 1.98 -9.44 27.45
C SER A 107 0.73 -9.42 28.35
N MET A 108 0.90 -9.57 29.67
CA MET A 108 -0.19 -9.54 30.66
C MET A 108 -0.23 -8.20 31.43
N LYS A 109 0.68 -7.27 31.13
CA LYS A 109 0.81 -5.97 31.79
C LYS A 109 0.24 -4.89 30.89
N GLY A 110 -0.61 -4.02 31.43
CA GLY A 110 -1.09 -2.85 30.70
C GLY A 110 0.02 -1.80 30.58
N HIS A 111 0.45 -1.49 29.36
CA HIS A 111 1.50 -0.48 29.11
C HIS A 111 0.92 0.79 28.50
N ARG A 112 1.58 1.93 28.78
CA ARG A 112 1.08 3.22 28.35
C ARG A 112 0.90 3.29 26.84
N GLY A 113 -0.23 3.84 26.39
CA GLY A 113 -0.59 3.97 24.97
C GLY A 113 -0.96 2.65 24.29
N LYS A 114 -0.97 1.52 25.01
CA LYS A 114 -1.38 0.22 24.45
C LYS A 114 -2.85 -0.04 24.69
N LYS A 115 -3.47 -0.69 23.70
CA LYS A 115 -4.83 -1.22 23.79
C LYS A 115 -4.78 -2.70 24.18
N GLN A 116 -5.55 -3.08 25.18
CA GLN A 116 -5.62 -4.46 25.66
C GLN A 116 -7.08 -4.86 25.85
N GLN A 117 -7.33 -6.16 25.67
CA GLN A 117 -8.61 -6.77 25.97
C GLN A 117 -8.42 -7.90 26.98
N TYR A 118 -9.24 -7.85 28.02
CA TYR A 118 -9.36 -8.82 29.09
C TYR A 118 -10.66 -9.57 28.88
N LYS A 119 -10.60 -10.91 28.93
CA LYS A 119 -11.80 -11.76 28.94
C LYS A 119 -11.74 -12.72 30.08
N TRP A 120 -12.87 -12.95 30.73
CA TRP A 120 -13.01 -13.98 31.75
C TRP A 120 -14.46 -14.32 31.97
N LYS A 121 -14.71 -15.49 32.55
CA LYS A 121 -16.03 -15.85 33.05
C LYS A 121 -16.02 -15.83 34.56
N PHE A 122 -17.14 -15.42 35.16
CA PHE A 122 -17.36 -15.59 36.59
C PHE A 122 -18.77 -16.07 36.90
N LYS A 123 -18.93 -16.66 38.09
CA LYS A 123 -20.21 -17.04 38.68
C LYS A 123 -20.18 -16.70 40.15
N LEU A 124 -21.12 -15.86 40.58
CA LEU A 124 -21.35 -15.58 42.00
C LEU A 124 -22.18 -16.71 42.61
N ASP A 125 -22.01 -16.95 43.90
CA ASP A 125 -22.92 -17.82 44.64
C ASP A 125 -24.37 -17.34 44.50
N LYS A 126 -25.33 -18.26 44.49
CA LYS A 126 -26.76 -17.93 44.35
C LYS A 126 -27.26 -17.01 45.47
N ASP A 127 -26.64 -17.09 46.64
CA ASP A 127 -26.98 -16.34 47.84
C ASP A 127 -25.90 -15.29 48.16
N PHE A 128 -25.06 -14.91 47.18
CA PHE A 128 -23.92 -14.01 47.38
C PHE A 128 -24.34 -12.68 48.03
N GLN A 129 -23.65 -12.30 49.11
CA GLN A 129 -23.94 -11.14 49.93
C GLN A 129 -22.80 -10.12 49.88
N PRO A 130 -22.97 -8.98 49.18
CA PRO A 130 -21.94 -7.95 49.09
C PRO A 130 -21.84 -7.10 50.36
N SER A 131 -20.62 -6.69 50.70
CA SER A 131 -20.39 -5.71 51.76
C SER A 131 -20.96 -4.32 51.39
N PRO A 132 -21.60 -3.59 52.32
CA PRO A 132 -22.13 -2.25 52.05
C PRO A 132 -21.07 -1.19 51.73
N ASN A 133 -19.84 -1.39 52.22
CA ASN A 133 -18.75 -0.41 52.07
C ASN A 133 -18.02 -0.59 50.73
N PHE A 134 -17.33 -1.71 50.55
CA PHE A 134 -16.77 -2.11 49.25
C PHE A 134 -16.66 -3.64 49.19
N CYS A 135 -16.90 -4.20 48.01
CA CYS A 135 -16.63 -5.59 47.66
C CYS A 135 -16.29 -5.63 46.17
N HIS A 136 -15.02 -5.79 45.84
CA HIS A 136 -14.52 -5.82 44.46
C HIS A 136 -14.30 -7.27 44.03
N ILE A 137 -14.74 -7.60 42.82
CA ILE A 137 -14.45 -8.91 42.19
C ILE A 137 -13.44 -8.81 41.03
N HIS A 138 -13.23 -7.61 40.51
CA HIS A 138 -12.18 -7.28 39.54
C HIS A 138 -11.67 -5.86 39.77
N GLN A 139 -10.39 -5.64 39.56
CA GLN A 139 -9.77 -4.31 39.63
C GLN A 139 -8.70 -4.13 38.55
N ILE A 140 -8.55 -2.91 38.05
CA ILE A 140 -7.33 -2.46 37.37
C ILE A 140 -6.61 -1.49 38.30
N LYS A 141 -5.32 -1.72 38.56
CA LYS A 141 -4.49 -0.88 39.44
C LYS A 141 -3.19 -0.45 38.77
N ALA A 142 -2.73 0.76 39.06
CA ALA A 142 -1.36 1.15 38.74
C ALA A 142 -0.39 0.33 39.60
N ASP A 143 0.73 -0.06 39.02
CA ASP A 143 1.67 -0.92 39.71
C ASP A 143 2.53 -0.18 40.76
N ALA A 144 2.84 1.09 40.46
CA ALA A 144 3.74 1.97 41.17
C ALA A 144 3.27 3.44 41.02
N GLY A 145 3.94 4.35 41.73
CA GLY A 145 3.63 5.77 41.74
C GLY A 145 2.80 6.21 42.96
N PRO A 146 2.65 7.53 43.16
CA PRO A 146 1.98 8.11 44.33
C PRO A 146 0.52 7.67 44.50
N ASN A 147 -0.15 7.27 43.40
CA ASN A 147 -1.55 6.86 43.39
C ASN A 147 -1.76 5.35 43.23
N ALA A 148 -0.73 4.52 43.44
CA ALA A 148 -0.80 3.06 43.25
C ALA A 148 -1.68 2.33 44.28
N GLY A 149 -2.03 2.99 45.39
CA GLY A 149 -2.88 2.41 46.44
C GLY A 149 -4.35 2.27 46.02
N ALA A 150 -4.86 3.20 45.21
CA ALA A 150 -6.24 3.23 44.76
C ALA A 150 -6.44 2.46 43.43
N PRO A 151 -7.60 1.80 43.21
CA PRO A 151 -7.94 1.27 41.91
C PRO A 151 -8.11 2.38 40.86
N ILE A 152 -7.96 2.01 39.59
CA ILE A 152 -8.32 2.81 38.43
C ILE A 152 -9.72 2.40 37.95
N VAL A 153 -9.98 1.09 37.92
CA VAL A 153 -11.27 0.48 37.56
C VAL A 153 -11.65 -0.55 38.61
N THR A 154 -12.94 -0.66 38.90
CA THR A 154 -13.48 -1.75 39.73
C THR A 154 -14.79 -2.30 39.17
N LEU A 155 -14.97 -3.61 39.28
CA LEU A 155 -16.28 -4.27 39.17
C LEU A 155 -16.70 -4.70 40.58
N THR A 156 -17.80 -4.14 41.07
CA THR A 156 -18.12 -4.11 42.51
C THR A 156 -19.57 -4.52 42.77
N PRO A 157 -19.81 -5.74 43.28
CA PRO A 157 -21.03 -6.05 44.01
C PRO A 157 -21.16 -5.13 45.24
N ARG A 158 -22.30 -4.45 45.41
CA ARG A 158 -22.51 -3.54 46.54
C ARG A 158 -23.93 -3.64 47.09
N PHE A 159 -24.07 -3.53 48.42
CA PHE A 159 -25.35 -3.24 49.06
C PHE A 159 -25.46 -1.74 49.35
N LYS A 160 -26.40 -1.04 48.71
CA LYS A 160 -26.57 0.41 48.84
C LYS A 160 -28.04 0.79 48.71
N GLY A 161 -28.52 1.66 49.59
CA GLY A 161 -29.90 2.19 49.53
C GLY A 161 -30.98 1.10 49.59
N GLY A 162 -30.72 -0.01 50.30
CA GLY A 162 -31.65 -1.14 50.41
C GLY A 162 -31.68 -2.09 49.22
N LYS A 163 -30.76 -1.95 48.25
CA LYS A 163 -30.66 -2.80 47.06
C LYS A 163 -29.25 -3.37 46.91
N GLU A 164 -29.18 -4.51 46.23
CA GLU A 164 -27.93 -5.13 45.82
C GLU A 164 -27.69 -4.87 44.33
N VAL A 165 -26.53 -4.33 43.99
CA VAL A 165 -26.17 -3.95 42.62
C VAL A 165 -24.78 -4.44 42.24
N LEU A 166 -24.54 -4.60 40.94
CA LEU A 166 -23.21 -4.74 40.35
C LEU A 166 -22.82 -3.42 39.69
N GLU A 167 -21.86 -2.71 40.28
CA GLU A 167 -21.37 -1.42 39.77
C GLU A 167 -20.05 -1.61 38.99
N PHE A 168 -20.01 -1.11 37.77
CA PHE A 168 -18.77 -0.92 37.01
C PHE A 168 -18.30 0.52 37.15
N ASN A 169 -17.15 0.73 37.80
CA ASN A 169 -16.67 2.04 38.21
C ASN A 169 -15.30 2.38 37.64
N VAL A 170 -15.08 3.67 37.37
CA VAL A 170 -13.75 4.28 37.22
C VAL A 170 -13.47 5.20 38.41
N VAL A 171 -12.23 5.20 38.89
CA VAL A 171 -11.84 5.97 40.07
C VAL A 171 -10.80 7.02 39.66
N SER A 172 -10.94 8.26 40.12
CA SER A 172 -10.00 9.35 39.83
C SER A 172 -8.73 9.24 40.70
N PRO A 173 -7.65 10.00 40.40
CA PRO A 173 -6.48 10.09 41.28
C PRO A 173 -6.82 10.59 42.68
N SER A 174 -7.84 11.45 42.80
CA SER A 174 -8.39 11.95 44.06
C SER A 174 -9.30 10.93 44.78
N ASN A 175 -9.32 9.68 44.32
CA ASN A 175 -10.10 8.57 44.88
C ASN A 175 -11.62 8.79 44.86
N VAL A 176 -12.11 9.53 43.85
CA VAL A 176 -13.54 9.73 43.59
C VAL A 176 -14.00 8.67 42.58
N SER A 177 -15.01 7.88 42.95
CA SER A 177 -15.58 6.83 42.10
C SER A 177 -16.71 7.38 41.22
N THR A 178 -16.69 7.04 39.94
CA THR A 178 -17.74 7.33 38.96
C THR A 178 -18.27 6.01 38.41
N ILE A 179 -19.58 5.80 38.54
CA ILE A 179 -20.28 4.63 38.01
C ILE A 179 -20.47 4.81 36.50
N LEU A 180 -19.95 3.87 35.69
CA LEU A 180 -20.15 3.83 34.24
C LEU A 180 -21.34 2.98 33.84
N ALA A 181 -21.65 1.95 34.62
CA ALA A 181 -22.84 1.13 34.48
C ALA A 181 -23.18 0.48 35.82
N GLU A 182 -24.47 0.24 36.06
CA GLU A 182 -25.00 -0.38 37.27
C GLU A 182 -26.21 -1.23 36.88
N GLU A 183 -26.29 -2.45 37.42
CA GLU A 183 -27.44 -3.34 37.24
C GLU A 183 -27.76 -4.11 38.53
N ASP A 184 -28.98 -4.65 38.60
CA ASP A 184 -29.43 -5.47 39.73
C ASP A 184 -28.55 -6.72 39.89
N LEU A 185 -28.02 -6.94 41.10
CA LEU A 185 -27.09 -8.05 41.36
C LEU A 185 -27.75 -9.42 41.15
N SER A 186 -29.07 -9.54 41.29
CA SER A 186 -29.82 -10.78 41.08
C SER A 186 -29.65 -11.35 39.66
N LEU A 187 -29.33 -10.50 38.68
CA LEU A 187 -29.05 -10.93 37.30
C LEU A 187 -27.75 -11.73 37.17
N PHE A 188 -26.85 -11.70 38.16
CA PHE A 188 -25.52 -12.30 38.12
C PHE A 188 -25.32 -13.43 39.16
N LYS A 189 -26.26 -13.61 40.08
CA LYS A 189 -26.20 -14.63 41.14
C LYS A 189 -26.56 -16.02 40.59
N GLY A 190 -25.74 -17.02 40.91
CA GLY A 190 -26.02 -18.42 40.57
C GLY A 190 -25.94 -18.78 39.09
N ILE A 191 -25.45 -17.88 38.22
CA ILE A 191 -25.31 -18.11 36.77
C ILE A 191 -23.90 -17.78 36.28
N TRP A 192 -23.48 -18.40 35.17
CA TRP A 192 -22.26 -18.01 34.49
C TRP A 192 -22.46 -16.79 33.59
N VAL A 193 -21.53 -15.84 33.72
CA VAL A 193 -21.42 -14.68 32.83
C VAL A 193 -20.02 -14.58 32.27
N GLU A 194 -19.90 -14.08 31.05
CA GLU A 194 -18.65 -13.75 30.38
C GLU A 194 -18.48 -12.23 30.34
N VAL A 195 -17.29 -11.77 30.72
CA VAL A 195 -16.89 -10.38 30.69
C VAL A 195 -15.91 -10.17 29.56
N THR A 196 -16.13 -9.12 28.77
CA THR A 196 -15.14 -8.57 27.85
C THR A 196 -14.86 -7.12 28.25
N GLU A 197 -13.64 -6.85 28.71
CA GLU A 197 -13.17 -5.52 29.09
C GLU A 197 -12.06 -5.06 28.13
N THR A 198 -12.21 -3.91 27.50
CA THR A 198 -11.24 -3.35 26.56
C THR A 198 -10.73 -2.01 27.07
N ILE A 199 -9.42 -1.88 27.21
CA ILE A 199 -8.76 -0.71 27.79
C ILE A 199 -7.74 -0.12 26.81
N LEU A 200 -7.77 1.20 26.65
CA LEU A 200 -6.62 1.98 26.21
C LEU A 200 -5.92 2.57 27.44
N HIS A 201 -4.73 2.08 27.73
CA HIS A 201 -3.94 2.46 28.90
C HIS A 201 -3.24 3.82 28.69
N ASP A 202 -3.99 4.92 28.74
CA ASP A 202 -3.40 6.27 28.61
C ASP A 202 -4.16 7.31 29.44
N ASN A 203 -3.77 8.57 29.35
CA ASN A 203 -4.49 9.70 29.91
C ASN A 203 -4.54 10.87 28.90
N PRO A 204 -5.70 11.13 28.24
CA PRO A 204 -6.96 10.41 28.41
C PRO A 204 -6.91 9.03 27.76
N GLY A 205 -7.27 8.01 28.53
CA GLY A 205 -7.48 6.65 28.08
C GLY A 205 -8.95 6.36 27.83
N ARG A 206 -9.22 5.10 27.49
CA ARG A 206 -10.56 4.59 27.22
C ARG A 206 -10.79 3.27 27.92
N ILE A 207 -12.04 2.99 28.22
CA ILE A 207 -12.48 1.77 28.87
C ILE A 207 -13.87 1.41 28.35
N GLU A 208 -14.06 0.13 28.04
CA GLU A 208 -15.35 -0.45 27.67
C GLU A 208 -15.46 -1.82 28.35
N LEU A 209 -16.59 -2.12 28.96
CA LEU A 209 -16.87 -3.42 29.57
C LEU A 209 -18.26 -3.89 29.18
N GLU A 210 -18.35 -5.12 28.70
CA GLU A 210 -19.58 -5.83 28.42
C GLU A 210 -19.64 -7.11 29.25
N ILE A 211 -20.79 -7.39 29.87
CA ILE A 211 -21.08 -8.66 30.53
C ILE A 211 -22.24 -9.33 29.80
N LYS A 212 -22.06 -10.58 29.37
CA LYS A 212 -23.08 -11.41 28.74
C LYS A 212 -23.33 -12.67 29.56
N ARG A 213 -24.60 -13.08 29.64
CA ARG A 213 -24.96 -14.38 30.19
C ARG A 213 -24.47 -15.49 29.26
N VAL A 214 -23.82 -16.51 29.82
CA VAL A 214 -23.22 -17.58 29.02
C VAL A 214 -24.28 -18.46 28.36
N SER A 215 -25.41 -18.71 29.03
CA SER A 215 -26.43 -19.66 28.55
C SER A 215 -27.16 -19.24 27.28
N ASP A 216 -27.32 -17.94 27.03
CA ASP A 216 -28.08 -17.41 25.88
C ASP A 216 -27.45 -16.19 25.20
N GLY A 217 -26.26 -15.76 25.65
CA GLY A 217 -25.56 -14.60 25.09
C GLY A 217 -26.21 -13.25 25.41
N LYS A 218 -27.25 -13.21 26.26
CA LYS A 218 -27.94 -11.96 26.60
C LYS A 218 -26.99 -11.00 27.30
N ARG A 219 -26.86 -9.78 26.77
CA ARG A 219 -26.11 -8.70 27.42
C ARG A 219 -26.81 -8.26 28.70
N LEU A 220 -26.10 -8.36 29.82
CA LEU A 220 -26.60 -8.01 31.15
C LEU A 220 -26.10 -6.65 31.61
N LEU A 221 -24.83 -6.30 31.35
CA LEU A 221 -24.22 -5.02 31.74
C LEU A 221 -23.38 -4.49 30.58
N TYR A 222 -23.44 -3.19 30.33
CA TYR A 222 -22.55 -2.52 29.38
C TYR A 222 -22.22 -1.11 29.85
N GLY A 223 -20.94 -0.80 29.95
CA GLY A 223 -20.46 0.53 30.31
C GLY A 223 -19.24 0.90 29.49
N LYS A 224 -19.16 2.18 29.09
CA LYS A 224 -18.01 2.71 28.37
C LYS A 224 -17.68 4.12 28.79
N SER A 225 -16.41 4.48 28.66
CA SER A 225 -15.96 5.87 28.74
C SER A 225 -14.74 6.09 27.86
N ASN A 226 -14.76 7.18 27.10
CA ASN A 226 -13.73 7.52 26.11
C ASN A 226 -12.74 8.59 26.62
N LYS A 227 -12.86 9.01 27.88
CA LYS A 227 -12.03 10.06 28.49
C LYS A 227 -11.86 9.81 29.98
N VAL A 228 -11.05 8.81 30.32
CA VAL A 228 -10.73 8.45 31.71
C VAL A 228 -9.22 8.50 31.89
N ASP A 229 -8.76 8.94 33.05
CA ASP A 229 -7.36 8.74 33.42
C ASP A 229 -7.12 7.24 33.69
N MET A 230 -6.67 6.52 32.66
CA MET A 230 -6.32 5.11 32.72
C MET A 230 -4.83 4.91 32.98
N TRP A 231 -4.04 5.97 33.18
CA TRP A 231 -2.60 5.86 33.41
C TRP A 231 -2.11 6.83 34.49
N ARG A 232 -1.80 6.29 35.67
CA ARG A 232 -1.33 7.10 36.80
C ARG A 232 0.12 7.52 36.63
N ASP A 233 0.42 8.73 37.08
CA ASP A 233 1.80 9.21 37.17
C ASP A 233 2.67 8.26 38.00
N GLY A 234 3.86 7.95 37.49
CA GLY A 234 4.81 7.02 38.13
C GLY A 234 4.45 5.53 38.00
N ALA A 235 3.35 5.16 37.35
CA ALA A 235 3.06 3.77 37.02
C ALA A 235 4.07 3.25 35.97
N ARG A 236 4.56 2.02 36.16
CA ARG A 236 5.36 1.30 35.15
C ARG A 236 4.45 0.46 34.26
N PHE A 237 3.39 -0.09 34.84
CA PHE A 237 2.29 -0.77 34.15
C PHE A 237 0.98 -0.67 34.94
N ASN A 238 -0.12 -1.03 34.30
CA ASN A 238 -1.39 -1.35 34.96
C ASN A 238 -1.51 -2.86 35.14
N ARG A 239 -1.95 -3.27 36.32
CA ARG A 239 -2.14 -4.66 36.71
C ARG A 239 -3.63 -5.00 36.89
N PRO A 240 -4.19 -5.91 36.07
CA PRO A 240 -5.48 -6.52 36.35
C PRO A 240 -5.40 -7.44 37.58
N LYS A 241 -6.53 -7.52 38.28
CA LYS A 241 -6.73 -8.34 39.47
C LYS A 241 -8.09 -9.01 39.45
N TYR A 242 -8.12 -10.31 39.75
CA TYR A 242 -9.33 -11.12 39.79
C TYR A 242 -9.46 -11.79 41.17
N GLY A 243 -10.65 -11.80 41.76
CA GLY A 243 -10.88 -12.49 43.03
C GLY A 243 -11.95 -11.83 43.87
N LEU A 244 -11.71 -11.73 45.18
CA LEU A 244 -12.59 -11.12 46.17
C LEU A 244 -11.77 -10.19 47.08
N TYR A 245 -12.21 -8.94 47.17
CA TYR A 245 -11.63 -7.96 48.09
C TYR A 245 -12.72 -7.09 48.70
N ARG A 246 -12.99 -7.26 50.00
CA ARG A 246 -14.15 -6.65 50.68
C ARG A 246 -13.83 -6.03 52.04
N SER A 247 -14.65 -5.07 52.46
CA SER A 247 -14.58 -4.43 53.78
C SER A 247 -15.21 -5.28 54.89
N LEU A 248 -14.59 -5.26 56.07
CA LEU A 248 -15.10 -5.90 57.29
C LEU A 248 -15.93 -4.99 58.20
N LYS A 249 -16.17 -3.73 57.82
CA LYS A 249 -16.77 -2.71 58.71
C LYS A 249 -18.22 -2.99 59.13
N GLU A 250 -18.94 -3.83 58.40
CA GLU A 250 -20.34 -4.17 58.67
C GLU A 250 -20.51 -5.70 58.77
N PRO A 251 -20.05 -6.35 59.86
CA PRO A 251 -20.01 -7.81 59.96
C PRO A 251 -21.37 -8.51 59.82
N SER A 252 -22.47 -7.83 60.14
CA SER A 252 -23.83 -8.36 59.98
C SER A 252 -24.24 -8.58 58.51
N TYR A 253 -23.49 -7.99 57.57
CA TYR A 253 -23.69 -8.15 56.13
C TYR A 253 -22.65 -9.09 55.49
N LEU A 254 -21.90 -9.86 56.29
CA LEU A 254 -20.84 -10.74 55.82
C LEU A 254 -21.14 -12.19 56.14
N ARG A 255 -20.91 -13.05 55.16
CA ARG A 255 -20.85 -14.50 55.28
C ARG A 255 -19.62 -15.03 54.55
N ASP A 256 -19.40 -16.33 54.64
CA ASP A 256 -18.41 -16.99 53.79
C ASP A 256 -18.87 -16.88 52.34
N GLU A 257 -17.99 -16.43 51.46
CA GLU A 257 -18.33 -16.18 50.06
C GLU A 257 -17.36 -16.87 49.12
N SER A 258 -17.87 -17.26 47.96
CA SER A 258 -17.06 -17.77 46.86
C SER A 258 -17.43 -17.14 45.53
N VAL A 259 -16.42 -16.94 44.69
CA VAL A 259 -16.59 -16.58 43.28
C VAL A 259 -15.81 -17.57 42.43
N LEU A 260 -16.51 -18.15 41.46
CA LEU A 260 -15.92 -19.07 40.51
C LEU A 260 -15.40 -18.27 39.31
N PHE A 261 -14.21 -18.62 38.81
CA PHE A 261 -13.60 -18.02 37.63
C PHE A 261 -13.17 -19.07 36.61
N ALA A 262 -13.36 -18.77 35.32
CA ALA A 262 -12.92 -19.59 34.21
C ALA A 262 -12.45 -18.72 33.03
N ASP A 263 -11.65 -19.30 32.13
CA ASP A 263 -11.21 -18.66 30.89
C ASP A 263 -10.59 -17.27 31.08
N ILE A 264 -9.72 -17.08 32.09
CA ILE A 264 -9.09 -15.76 32.31
C ILE A 264 -8.03 -15.56 31.23
N GLU A 265 -8.30 -14.65 30.29
CA GLU A 265 -7.52 -14.47 29.07
C GLU A 265 -7.05 -13.02 28.92
N PHE A 266 -5.79 -12.89 28.47
CA PHE A 266 -5.19 -11.63 28.07
C PHE A 266 -4.94 -11.60 26.58
N ILE A 267 -5.50 -10.58 25.94
CA ILE A 267 -5.30 -10.31 24.53
C ILE A 267 -4.68 -8.92 24.42
N GLU A 268 -3.36 -8.87 24.20
CA GLU A 268 -2.75 -7.64 23.71
C GLU A 268 -3.33 -7.38 22.32
N ILE A 269 -4.06 -6.28 22.17
CA ILE A 269 -4.47 -5.81 20.85
C ILE A 269 -3.23 -5.12 20.28
N SER A 270 -2.28 -5.95 19.83
CA SER A 270 -1.31 -5.48 18.87
C SER A 270 -2.06 -5.13 17.59
N ASP A 271 -1.66 -4.06 16.92
CA ASP A 271 -2.23 -3.65 15.62
C ASP A 271 -2.02 -4.70 14.49
N LYS A 272 -1.72 -5.97 14.84
CA LYS A 272 -1.57 -7.12 13.94
C LYS A 272 -2.82 -8.00 13.80
N ASN A 273 -3.87 -7.79 14.60
CA ASN A 273 -5.17 -8.47 14.42
C ASN A 273 -6.15 -7.70 13.51
N HIS A 274 -5.68 -6.72 12.74
CA HIS A 274 -6.53 -5.92 11.85
C HIS A 274 -7.15 -6.72 10.70
N THR A 275 -6.60 -7.88 10.33
CA THR A 275 -7.19 -8.77 9.30
C THR A 275 -8.54 -9.36 9.70
N ARG A 276 -8.86 -9.48 11.01
CA ARG A 276 -10.11 -10.12 11.45
C ARG A 276 -11.33 -9.20 11.41
N ARG A 277 -11.15 -7.86 11.45
CA ARG A 277 -12.25 -6.89 11.26
C ARG A 277 -12.34 -6.36 9.83
N THR A 278 -11.26 -6.37 9.04
CA THR A 278 -11.36 -6.11 7.59
C THR A 278 -12.21 -7.16 6.90
N ASN A 279 -12.17 -8.42 7.35
CA ASN A 279 -13.01 -9.48 6.79
C ASN A 279 -14.50 -9.32 7.16
N THR A 280 -14.86 -8.90 8.38
CA THR A 280 -16.28 -8.84 8.81
C THR A 280 -17.11 -7.80 8.05
N GLY A 281 -16.52 -6.67 7.64
CA GLY A 281 -17.22 -5.66 6.84
C GLY A 281 -17.52 -6.15 5.42
N TRP A 282 -16.52 -6.75 4.76
CA TRP A 282 -16.70 -7.32 3.42
C TRP A 282 -17.52 -8.62 3.41
N GLU A 283 -17.51 -9.39 4.50
CA GLU A 283 -18.46 -10.50 4.72
C GLU A 283 -19.90 -9.96 4.77
N LEU A 284 -20.16 -8.89 5.54
CA LEU A 284 -21.46 -8.22 5.54
C LEU A 284 -21.83 -7.68 4.14
N ALA A 285 -20.90 -7.07 3.42
CA ALA A 285 -21.12 -6.63 2.04
C ALA A 285 -21.53 -7.79 1.13
N THR A 286 -20.87 -8.94 1.28
CA THR A 286 -21.16 -10.16 0.51
C THR A 286 -22.55 -10.71 0.86
N ASP A 287 -22.92 -10.69 2.14
CA ASP A 287 -24.24 -11.10 2.60
C ASP A 287 -25.34 -10.18 2.06
N ILE A 288 -25.14 -8.86 2.16
CA ILE A 288 -26.07 -7.85 1.59
C ILE A 288 -26.17 -8.02 0.07
N GLU A 289 -25.05 -8.15 -0.65
CA GLU A 289 -25.06 -8.37 -2.10
C GLU A 289 -25.82 -9.66 -2.45
N ARG A 290 -25.59 -10.75 -1.72
CA ARG A 290 -26.29 -12.02 -1.92
C ARG A 290 -27.80 -11.87 -1.70
N GLU A 291 -28.23 -11.20 -0.65
CA GLU A 291 -29.65 -10.92 -0.38
C GLU A 291 -30.25 -10.02 -1.48
N LEU A 292 -29.52 -8.97 -1.86
CA LEU A 292 -29.81 -8.10 -2.99
C LEU A 292 -29.61 -8.75 -4.35
N LEU A 293 -29.30 -10.04 -4.46
CA LEU A 293 -29.36 -10.76 -5.73
C LEU A 293 -30.45 -11.84 -5.69
N ALA A 294 -30.67 -12.46 -4.53
CA ALA A 294 -31.65 -13.52 -4.32
C ALA A 294 -33.12 -13.06 -4.38
N VAL A 295 -33.43 -11.79 -4.09
CA VAL A 295 -34.80 -11.33 -3.78
C VAL A 295 -35.39 -10.39 -4.84
N LEU A 296 -35.60 -10.82 -6.10
CA LEU A 296 -36.51 -10.08 -7.00
C LEU A 296 -37.52 -11.00 -7.70
N PRO A 297 -38.80 -10.59 -7.79
CA PRO A 297 -39.76 -11.23 -8.69
C PRO A 297 -39.24 -11.23 -10.14
N GLN A 298 -39.40 -12.35 -10.88
CA GLN A 298 -38.90 -12.50 -12.26
C GLN A 298 -39.65 -11.65 -13.32
N GLN A 299 -40.47 -10.69 -12.90
CA GLN A 299 -41.23 -9.84 -13.82
C GLN A 299 -40.32 -8.76 -14.41
N THR A 300 -40.42 -8.58 -15.73
CA THR A 300 -39.66 -7.55 -16.46
C THR A 300 -40.62 -6.53 -17.07
N PHE A 301 -40.32 -5.26 -16.89
CA PHE A 301 -41.05 -4.10 -17.39
C PHE A 301 -40.11 -3.33 -18.32
N ASN A 302 -40.20 -3.57 -19.63
CA ASN A 302 -39.35 -2.91 -20.61
C ASN A 302 -39.89 -1.50 -20.88
N VAL A 303 -39.07 -0.46 -20.69
CA VAL A 303 -39.49 0.95 -20.84
C VAL A 303 -40.08 1.27 -22.23
N VAL A 304 -39.72 0.50 -23.26
CA VAL A 304 -40.27 0.64 -24.62
C VAL A 304 -41.76 0.28 -24.67
N ASP A 305 -42.21 -0.69 -23.87
CA ASP A 305 -43.63 -1.07 -23.76
C ASP A 305 -44.49 0.04 -23.11
N PHE A 306 -43.83 0.99 -22.45
CA PHE A 306 -44.43 2.18 -21.83
C PHE A 306 -44.28 3.44 -22.69
N GLY A 307 -43.76 3.32 -23.91
CA GLY A 307 -43.65 4.41 -24.88
C GLY A 307 -42.28 5.10 -24.94
N ALA A 308 -41.24 4.57 -24.28
CA ALA A 308 -39.90 5.14 -24.38
C ALA A 308 -39.27 4.88 -25.76
N VAL A 309 -38.68 5.91 -26.37
CA VAL A 309 -38.01 5.82 -27.69
C VAL A 309 -36.54 6.23 -27.57
N GLY A 310 -35.64 5.29 -27.84
CA GLY A 310 -34.19 5.47 -27.67
C GLY A 310 -33.49 6.28 -28.77
N ASN A 311 -34.08 7.37 -29.24
CA ASN A 311 -33.60 8.21 -30.35
C ASN A 311 -33.07 9.60 -29.94
N ASN A 312 -33.09 9.91 -28.64
CA ASN A 312 -32.70 11.19 -28.04
C ASN A 312 -33.51 12.42 -28.50
N THR A 313 -34.69 12.22 -29.10
CA THR A 313 -35.57 13.33 -29.52
C THR A 313 -36.82 13.42 -28.65
N ASN A 314 -37.45 12.28 -28.35
CA ASN A 314 -38.69 12.22 -27.61
C ASN A 314 -38.43 12.21 -26.11
N ASP A 315 -39.19 13.00 -25.35
CA ASP A 315 -39.15 12.91 -23.89
C ASP A 315 -39.71 11.56 -23.44
N CYS A 316 -38.88 10.78 -22.75
CA CYS A 316 -39.20 9.46 -22.25
C CYS A 316 -39.55 9.46 -20.77
N SER A 317 -39.60 10.63 -20.11
CA SER A 317 -39.73 10.73 -18.64
C SER A 317 -40.96 10.01 -18.10
N GLU A 318 -42.13 10.24 -18.71
CA GLU A 318 -43.38 9.57 -18.30
C GLU A 318 -43.34 8.05 -18.52
N ALA A 319 -42.72 7.59 -19.61
CA ALA A 319 -42.59 6.16 -19.90
C ALA A 319 -41.75 5.44 -18.82
N PHE A 320 -40.65 6.05 -18.40
CA PHE A 320 -39.82 5.53 -17.30
C PHE A 320 -40.57 5.56 -15.96
N ALA A 321 -41.24 6.67 -15.63
CA ALA A 321 -42.02 6.79 -14.41
C ALA A 321 -43.12 5.72 -14.33
N HIS A 322 -43.88 5.54 -15.41
CA HIS A 322 -44.93 4.51 -15.49
C HIS A 322 -44.37 3.09 -15.38
N ALA A 323 -43.23 2.79 -16.01
CA ALA A 323 -42.59 1.48 -15.89
C ALA A 323 -42.16 1.18 -14.45
N ILE A 324 -41.55 2.16 -13.77
CA ILE A 324 -41.11 2.04 -12.36
C ILE A 324 -42.31 1.88 -11.42
N GLU A 325 -43.32 2.74 -11.54
CA GLU A 325 -44.53 2.65 -10.73
C GLU A 325 -45.25 1.32 -10.92
N LYS A 326 -45.37 0.87 -12.18
CA LYS A 326 -46.01 -0.40 -12.49
C LYS A 326 -45.21 -1.56 -11.88
N CYS A 327 -43.89 -1.54 -12.02
CA CYS A 327 -43.01 -2.54 -11.42
C CYS A 327 -43.20 -2.61 -9.90
N ASN A 328 -43.16 -1.46 -9.20
CA ASN A 328 -43.35 -1.39 -7.76
C ASN A 328 -44.76 -1.85 -7.33
N LYS A 329 -45.83 -1.38 -8.00
CA LYS A 329 -47.23 -1.78 -7.74
C LYS A 329 -47.46 -3.28 -7.91
N MET A 330 -46.67 -3.96 -8.75
CA MET A 330 -46.73 -5.41 -8.99
C MET A 330 -45.88 -6.22 -7.99
N GLY A 331 -45.34 -5.58 -6.94
CA GLY A 331 -44.53 -6.21 -5.91
C GLY A 331 -43.03 -6.22 -6.19
N GLY A 332 -42.58 -5.52 -7.23
CA GLY A 332 -41.17 -5.43 -7.64
C GLY A 332 -40.82 -6.23 -8.89
N GLY A 333 -39.57 -6.09 -9.33
CA GLY A 333 -39.05 -6.73 -10.55
C GLY A 333 -38.01 -5.88 -11.28
N THR A 334 -37.76 -6.19 -12.54
CA THR A 334 -36.74 -5.52 -13.36
C THR A 334 -37.39 -4.53 -14.32
N VAL A 335 -37.05 -3.25 -14.20
CA VAL A 335 -37.28 -2.23 -15.24
C VAL A 335 -36.11 -2.29 -16.22
N LEU A 336 -36.36 -2.82 -17.42
CA LEU A 336 -35.34 -3.01 -18.46
C LEU A 336 -35.22 -1.76 -19.33
N VAL A 337 -34.00 -1.28 -19.51
CA VAL A 337 -33.63 -0.21 -20.45
C VAL A 337 -32.78 -0.82 -21.58
N PRO A 338 -33.37 -1.04 -22.77
CA PRO A 338 -32.64 -1.55 -23.93
C PRO A 338 -31.60 -0.56 -24.47
N LYS A 339 -30.80 -1.02 -25.44
CA LYS A 339 -29.89 -0.16 -26.20
C LYS A 339 -30.66 1.00 -26.84
N GLY A 340 -30.15 2.22 -26.66
CA GLY A 340 -30.80 3.43 -27.15
C GLY A 340 -30.42 4.65 -26.31
N MET A 341 -30.60 5.84 -26.87
CA MET A 341 -30.37 7.09 -26.14
C MET A 341 -31.73 7.70 -25.78
N TYR A 342 -32.06 7.77 -24.50
CA TYR A 342 -33.36 8.18 -23.99
C TYR A 342 -33.26 9.58 -23.42
N LYS A 343 -34.01 10.53 -23.99
CA LYS A 343 -34.07 11.90 -23.48
C LYS A 343 -35.04 11.93 -22.29
N LEU A 344 -34.61 12.50 -21.16
CA LEU A 344 -35.41 12.64 -19.95
C LEU A 344 -35.42 14.12 -19.55
N ASN A 345 -36.60 14.75 -19.51
CA ASN A 345 -36.76 16.15 -19.09
C ASN A 345 -37.06 16.31 -17.61
N THR A 346 -37.38 15.23 -16.89
CA THR A 346 -37.59 15.26 -15.44
C THR A 346 -36.68 14.26 -14.72
N PRO A 347 -36.42 14.46 -13.41
CA PRO A 347 -35.76 13.47 -12.58
C PRO A 347 -36.48 12.11 -12.59
N LEU A 348 -35.72 11.05 -12.35
CA LEU A 348 -36.22 9.69 -12.22
C LEU A 348 -36.20 9.26 -10.76
N TYR A 349 -37.34 8.79 -10.25
CA TYR A 349 -37.47 8.35 -8.87
C TYR A 349 -37.51 6.82 -8.79
N LEU A 350 -36.52 6.22 -8.14
CA LEU A 350 -36.51 4.79 -7.88
C LEU A 350 -37.39 4.47 -6.67
N LEU A 351 -38.17 3.39 -6.76
CA LEU A 351 -39.07 2.89 -5.71
C LEU A 351 -38.54 1.56 -5.15
N SER A 352 -39.08 1.14 -4.00
CA SER A 352 -38.64 -0.08 -3.33
C SER A 352 -38.84 -1.35 -4.19
N ASN A 353 -37.95 -2.33 -4.00
CA ASN A 353 -37.99 -3.66 -4.61
C ASN A 353 -37.88 -3.66 -6.16
N ILE A 354 -37.15 -2.71 -6.75
CA ILE A 354 -36.93 -2.65 -8.19
C ILE A 354 -35.47 -2.84 -8.58
N GLN A 355 -35.24 -3.38 -9.77
CA GLN A 355 -33.98 -3.28 -10.49
C GLN A 355 -34.16 -2.40 -11.73
N LEU A 356 -33.44 -1.28 -11.84
CA LEU A 356 -33.25 -0.59 -13.11
C LEU A 356 -32.04 -1.21 -13.83
N LEU A 357 -32.29 -1.98 -14.89
CA LEU A 357 -31.26 -2.68 -15.65
C LEU A 357 -30.94 -1.92 -16.95
N LEU A 358 -29.74 -1.34 -17.00
CA LEU A 358 -29.22 -0.62 -18.15
C LEU A 358 -28.45 -1.58 -19.07
N SER A 359 -28.97 -1.82 -20.28
CA SER A 359 -28.31 -2.68 -21.26
C SER A 359 -27.10 -1.99 -21.90
N GLU A 360 -26.21 -2.77 -22.52
CA GLU A 360 -25.07 -2.24 -23.27
C GLU A 360 -25.54 -1.28 -24.38
N GLY A 361 -24.93 -0.10 -24.42
CA GLY A 361 -25.30 0.97 -25.36
C GLY A 361 -26.59 1.73 -25.01
N SER A 362 -27.18 1.50 -23.83
CA SER A 362 -28.24 2.36 -23.29
C SER A 362 -27.64 3.64 -22.69
N ILE A 363 -28.27 4.78 -22.96
CA ILE A 363 -27.84 6.09 -22.48
C ILE A 363 -29.08 6.83 -21.95
N LEU A 364 -29.14 7.08 -20.64
CA LEU A 364 -30.10 8.00 -20.05
C LEU A 364 -29.53 9.42 -20.16
N SER A 365 -30.14 10.24 -21.01
CA SER A 365 -29.70 11.60 -21.33
C SER A 365 -30.67 12.62 -20.75
N PHE A 366 -30.34 13.15 -19.58
CA PHE A 366 -31.16 14.11 -18.86
C PHE A 366 -30.99 15.53 -19.43
N ASP A 367 -32.07 16.32 -19.42
CA ASP A 367 -32.10 17.70 -19.89
C ASP A 367 -31.03 18.57 -19.19
N PRO A 368 -30.19 19.28 -19.95
CA PRO A 368 -29.21 20.23 -19.42
C PRO A 368 -29.76 21.32 -18.49
N GLN A 369 -31.06 21.60 -18.50
CA GLN A 369 -31.71 22.61 -17.64
C GLN A 369 -31.93 22.13 -16.19
N MET A 370 -31.75 20.83 -15.89
CA MET A 370 -31.96 20.25 -14.55
C MET A 370 -30.84 20.55 -13.53
N MET A 371 -30.25 21.74 -13.55
CA MET A 371 -29.08 22.10 -12.74
C MET A 371 -29.29 22.04 -11.22
N SER A 372 -30.54 22.20 -10.74
CA SER A 372 -30.86 22.15 -9.31
C SER A 372 -31.22 20.76 -8.79
N GLU A 373 -31.47 19.80 -9.68
CA GLU A 373 -32.04 18.50 -9.36
C GLU A 373 -31.00 17.38 -9.42
N PHE A 374 -31.24 16.30 -8.68
CA PHE A 374 -30.53 15.04 -8.91
C PHE A 374 -31.20 14.30 -10.07
N LEU A 375 -30.40 13.74 -10.99
CA LEU A 375 -30.95 13.07 -12.18
C LEU A 375 -31.79 11.85 -11.78
N ILE A 376 -31.30 11.07 -10.83
CA ILE A 376 -31.99 9.94 -10.23
C ILE A 376 -32.06 10.14 -8.71
N SER A 377 -33.20 9.85 -8.10
CA SER A 377 -33.37 9.97 -6.65
C SER A 377 -34.09 8.76 -6.06
N SER A 378 -33.74 8.43 -4.82
CA SER A 378 -34.47 7.51 -3.95
C SER A 378 -34.61 8.17 -2.58
N ASP A 379 -35.83 8.20 -2.05
CA ASP A 379 -36.11 8.73 -0.72
C ASP A 379 -37.00 7.76 0.06
N ASN A 380 -36.53 7.33 1.24
CA ASN A 380 -37.20 6.36 2.10
C ASN A 380 -37.61 5.05 1.38
N GLN A 381 -36.68 4.46 0.62
CA GLN A 381 -36.91 3.21 -0.13
C GLN A 381 -35.93 2.11 0.26
N GLU A 382 -36.26 0.87 -0.11
CA GLU A 382 -35.39 -0.29 0.14
C GLU A 382 -35.33 -1.29 -1.02
N ASN A 383 -34.25 -2.08 -1.02
CA ASN A 383 -34.04 -3.20 -1.97
C ASN A 383 -34.00 -2.72 -3.42
N ILE A 384 -33.16 -1.73 -3.70
CA ILE A 384 -33.01 -1.13 -5.04
C ILE A 384 -31.75 -1.67 -5.71
N ARG A 385 -31.84 -1.97 -7.00
CA ARG A 385 -30.68 -2.32 -7.83
C ARG A 385 -30.63 -1.38 -9.03
N LEU A 386 -29.48 -0.77 -9.29
CA LEU A 386 -29.20 -0.05 -10.53
C LEU A 386 -27.97 -0.70 -11.16
N THR A 387 -28.17 -1.40 -12.26
CA THR A 387 -27.14 -2.31 -12.77
C THR A 387 -26.97 -2.26 -14.27
N GLY A 388 -25.76 -2.52 -14.76
CA GLY A 388 -25.48 -2.81 -16.15
C GLY A 388 -24.78 -1.67 -16.91
N PRO A 389 -24.11 -1.97 -18.04
CA PRO A 389 -23.10 -1.12 -18.70
C PRO A 389 -23.62 0.15 -19.38
N GLY A 390 -24.85 0.56 -19.09
CA GLY A 390 -25.40 1.79 -19.64
C GLY A 390 -24.87 3.04 -18.95
N LYS A 391 -25.05 4.16 -19.65
CA LYS A 391 -24.55 5.48 -19.25
C LYS A 391 -25.68 6.37 -18.73
N ILE A 392 -25.42 7.07 -17.63
CA ILE A 392 -26.28 8.10 -17.07
C ILE A 392 -25.57 9.43 -17.26
N ARG A 393 -26.18 10.37 -18.00
CA ARG A 393 -25.57 11.69 -18.26
C ARG A 393 -26.55 12.85 -18.11
N GLY A 394 -26.08 13.98 -17.58
CA GLY A 394 -26.85 15.23 -17.54
C GLY A 394 -26.22 16.30 -16.65
N ASN A 395 -26.75 17.53 -16.70
CA ASN A 395 -26.21 18.65 -15.90
C ASN A 395 -26.87 18.79 -14.52
N GLY A 396 -27.13 17.68 -13.82
CA GLY A 396 -27.75 17.71 -12.50
C GLY A 396 -26.84 18.20 -11.38
N LYS A 397 -27.45 18.58 -10.25
CA LYS A 397 -26.80 18.73 -8.94
C LYS A 397 -26.04 17.47 -8.52
N GLY A 398 -26.52 16.33 -8.98
CA GLY A 398 -25.74 15.12 -9.06
C GLY A 398 -26.43 14.03 -9.88
N ALA A 399 -25.72 12.94 -10.19
CA ALA A 399 -26.32 11.85 -10.97
C ALA A 399 -27.35 11.06 -10.13
N ILE A 400 -27.00 10.70 -8.89
CA ILE A 400 -27.88 9.93 -8.00
C ILE A 400 -27.88 10.52 -6.58
N CYS A 401 -29.07 10.67 -5.99
CA CYS A 401 -29.24 10.89 -4.55
C CYS A 401 -29.96 9.72 -3.88
N LEU A 402 -29.36 9.18 -2.82
CA LEU A 402 -29.95 8.17 -1.95
C LEU A 402 -30.19 8.79 -0.57
N SER A 403 -31.45 9.04 -0.24
CA SER A 403 -31.87 9.62 1.03
C SER A 403 -32.72 8.65 1.82
N ASP A 404 -32.41 8.48 3.11
CA ASP A 404 -33.17 7.64 4.04
C ASP A 404 -33.47 6.22 3.52
N SER A 405 -32.58 5.69 2.66
CA SER A 405 -32.82 4.47 1.89
C SER A 405 -31.81 3.37 2.25
N ARG A 406 -32.20 2.11 2.09
CA ARG A 406 -31.37 0.97 2.53
C ARG A 406 -31.35 -0.22 1.58
N ASN A 407 -30.31 -1.05 1.69
CA ASN A 407 -30.13 -2.25 0.87
C ASN A 407 -30.15 -1.89 -0.62
N ILE A 408 -29.06 -1.28 -1.09
CA ILE A 408 -28.97 -0.77 -2.47
C ILE A 408 -27.71 -1.31 -3.14
N LEU A 409 -27.84 -1.78 -4.38
CA LEU A 409 -26.72 -2.17 -5.23
C LEU A 409 -26.67 -1.28 -6.47
N ILE A 410 -25.57 -0.55 -6.66
CA ILE A 410 -25.26 0.18 -7.88
C ILE A 410 -24.02 -0.45 -8.49
N SER A 411 -24.16 -1.08 -9.66
CA SER A 411 -23.03 -1.80 -10.25
C SER A 411 -22.95 -1.80 -11.76
N ASN A 412 -21.72 -1.76 -12.29
CA ASN A 412 -21.45 -1.82 -13.73
C ASN A 412 -21.99 -0.62 -14.53
N CYS A 413 -22.23 0.54 -13.91
CA CYS A 413 -22.81 1.72 -14.57
C CYS A 413 -21.75 2.80 -14.90
N ASP A 414 -22.02 3.63 -15.92
CA ASP A 414 -21.19 4.79 -16.30
C ASP A 414 -21.91 6.11 -15.94
N PHE A 415 -21.24 7.00 -15.20
CA PHE A 415 -21.80 8.25 -14.67
C PHE A 415 -21.11 9.50 -15.24
N GLU A 416 -21.93 10.44 -15.72
CA GLU A 416 -21.49 11.78 -16.13
C GLU A 416 -22.46 12.85 -15.59
N SER A 417 -22.03 13.70 -14.65
CA SER A 417 -22.84 14.80 -14.12
C SER A 417 -22.07 16.10 -13.96
N SER A 418 -22.76 17.24 -13.91
CA SER A 418 -22.16 18.55 -13.59
C SER A 418 -22.05 18.84 -12.10
N GLY A 419 -22.72 18.08 -11.23
CA GLY A 419 -22.48 18.05 -9.79
C GLY A 419 -21.86 16.72 -9.36
N ASP A 420 -22.16 16.26 -8.15
CA ASP A 420 -21.66 14.99 -7.64
C ASP A 420 -22.18 13.80 -8.46
N ASN A 421 -21.42 12.71 -8.63
CA ASN A 421 -22.02 11.53 -9.25
C ASN A 421 -22.99 10.84 -8.27
N ILE A 422 -22.51 10.36 -7.13
CA ILE A 422 -23.35 9.67 -6.13
C ILE A 422 -23.36 10.46 -4.83
N THR A 423 -24.54 10.79 -4.33
CA THR A 423 -24.74 11.45 -3.04
C THR A 423 -25.60 10.58 -2.13
N ILE A 424 -25.15 10.33 -0.89
CA ILE A 424 -25.88 9.58 0.14
C ILE A 424 -26.16 10.50 1.32
N ARG A 425 -27.44 10.62 1.71
CA ARG A 425 -27.93 11.50 2.78
C ARG A 425 -28.82 10.72 3.74
N ALA A 426 -29.03 11.24 4.95
CA ALA A 426 -29.92 10.62 5.91
C ALA A 426 -30.49 11.66 6.89
N ASN A 427 -31.81 11.83 6.93
CA ASN A 427 -32.47 12.53 8.04
C ASN A 427 -32.74 11.59 9.21
N THR A 428 -32.92 10.31 8.91
CA THR A 428 -33.09 9.20 9.83
C THR A 428 -31.95 8.20 9.64
N LYS A 429 -31.93 7.46 8.51
CA LYS A 429 -30.97 6.38 8.28
C LYS A 429 -30.85 6.00 6.81
N SER A 430 -29.63 6.01 6.29
CA SER A 430 -29.27 5.34 5.03
C SER A 430 -28.22 4.27 5.31
N GLU A 431 -28.46 3.02 4.90
CA GLU A 431 -27.54 1.93 5.22
C GLU A 431 -27.50 0.80 4.19
N ASN A 432 -26.41 0.03 4.21
CA ASN A 432 -26.25 -1.18 3.39
C ASN A 432 -26.28 -0.85 1.89
N ILE A 433 -25.37 0.01 1.45
CA ILE A 433 -25.30 0.50 0.06
C ILE A 433 -23.98 0.03 -0.56
N ILE A 434 -24.05 -0.62 -1.72
CA ILE A 434 -22.91 -1.21 -2.44
C ILE A 434 -22.74 -0.51 -3.78
N LEU A 435 -21.54 0.01 -4.04
CA LEU A 435 -21.09 0.63 -5.29
C LEU A 435 -19.98 -0.23 -5.89
N LYS A 436 -20.27 -1.02 -6.93
CA LYS A 436 -19.34 -2.04 -7.44
C LYS A 436 -19.09 -1.93 -8.94
N ASN A 437 -17.82 -1.88 -9.35
CA ASN A 437 -17.43 -1.90 -10.76
C ASN A 437 -18.09 -0.81 -11.61
N ASN A 438 -18.27 0.40 -11.06
CA ASN A 438 -18.82 1.54 -11.79
C ASN A 438 -17.71 2.41 -12.38
N TYR A 439 -18.02 3.10 -13.47
CA TYR A 439 -17.16 4.12 -14.04
C TYR A 439 -17.73 5.53 -13.79
N PHE A 440 -17.10 6.24 -12.87
CA PHE A 440 -17.37 7.65 -12.58
C PHE A 440 -16.64 8.51 -13.61
N ARG A 441 -17.15 8.53 -14.85
CA ARG A 441 -16.47 9.14 -16.00
C ARG A 441 -16.20 10.63 -15.79
N LYS A 442 -17.20 11.36 -15.29
CA LYS A 442 -17.07 12.80 -15.04
C LYS A 442 -18.05 13.28 -13.98
N SER A 443 -17.57 14.10 -13.05
CA SER A 443 -18.38 14.91 -12.16
C SER A 443 -18.01 16.39 -12.32
N GLY A 444 -18.83 17.31 -11.81
CA GLY A 444 -18.39 18.70 -11.65
C GLY A 444 -17.89 19.04 -10.26
N GLU A 445 -18.15 18.18 -9.27
CA GLU A 445 -17.61 18.30 -7.92
C GLU A 445 -16.99 16.97 -7.47
N SER A 446 -17.78 16.06 -6.90
CA SER A 446 -17.28 14.83 -6.28
C SER A 446 -17.75 13.56 -6.99
N ALA A 447 -17.02 12.46 -6.84
CA ALA A 447 -17.49 11.16 -7.32
C ALA A 447 -18.50 10.55 -6.33
N ILE A 448 -18.10 10.39 -5.07
CA ILE A 448 -18.95 9.84 -4.01
C ILE A 448 -19.00 10.81 -2.83
N THR A 449 -20.20 11.26 -2.49
CA THR A 449 -20.47 12.18 -1.39
C THR A 449 -21.33 11.51 -0.33
N LEU A 450 -20.84 11.48 0.91
CA LEU A 450 -21.56 10.97 2.08
C LEU A 450 -21.81 12.13 3.05
N GLY A 451 -23.08 12.39 3.32
CA GLY A 451 -23.49 13.42 4.27
C GLY A 451 -24.14 14.64 3.61
N GLY A 452 -24.28 15.70 4.40
CA GLY A 452 -25.15 16.83 4.11
C GLY A 452 -25.62 17.56 5.35
N SER A 453 -26.53 18.52 5.16
CA SER A 453 -27.21 19.21 6.27
C SER A 453 -28.36 18.36 6.85
N THR A 454 -28.07 17.12 7.24
CA THR A 454 -29.07 16.13 7.68
C THR A 454 -28.63 15.40 8.97
N PRO A 455 -29.51 15.22 9.97
CA PRO A 455 -29.14 14.75 11.31
C PRO A 455 -29.05 13.21 11.50
N GLY A 456 -29.31 12.43 10.45
CA GLY A 456 -29.46 10.97 10.51
C GLY A 456 -28.14 10.20 10.48
N VAL A 457 -28.27 8.87 10.33
CA VAL A 457 -27.15 7.93 10.30
C VAL A 457 -26.89 7.43 8.88
N ILE A 458 -25.64 7.51 8.41
CA ILE A 458 -25.16 6.87 7.19
C ILE A 458 -24.20 5.77 7.61
N ARG A 459 -24.47 4.51 7.26
CA ARG A 459 -23.59 3.40 7.63
C ARG A 459 -23.58 2.22 6.70
N ASN A 460 -22.58 1.34 6.83
CA ASN A 460 -22.44 0.14 5.99
C ASN A 460 -22.46 0.50 4.50
N ILE A 461 -21.56 1.39 4.11
CA ILE A 461 -21.39 1.82 2.71
C ILE A 461 -20.17 1.12 2.14
N PHE A 462 -20.34 0.43 1.03
CA PHE A 462 -19.31 -0.39 0.40
C PHE A 462 -19.02 0.14 -1.00
N ALA A 463 -17.76 0.41 -1.33
CA ALA A 463 -17.37 0.79 -2.69
C ALA A 463 -16.13 0.01 -3.15
N ASN A 464 -16.27 -0.82 -4.19
CA ASN A 464 -15.13 -1.59 -4.69
C ASN A 464 -15.06 -1.72 -6.21
N GLN A 465 -13.83 -1.84 -6.72
CA GLN A 465 -13.56 -2.04 -8.16
C GLN A 465 -14.06 -0.89 -9.04
N ASN A 466 -14.26 0.31 -8.50
CA ASN A 466 -14.73 1.45 -9.28
C ASN A 466 -13.56 2.19 -9.96
N THR A 467 -13.85 2.82 -11.10
CA THR A 467 -12.93 3.67 -11.84
C THR A 467 -13.38 5.13 -11.78
N PHE A 468 -12.45 6.04 -11.50
CA PHE A 468 -12.70 7.49 -11.44
C PHE A 468 -11.99 8.22 -12.58
N GLY A 469 -12.78 8.86 -13.45
CA GLY A 469 -12.30 9.70 -14.55
C GLY A 469 -12.08 11.15 -14.11
N VAL A 470 -12.72 12.10 -14.78
CA VAL A 470 -12.53 13.55 -14.53
C VAL A 470 -13.36 14.01 -13.33
N ILE A 471 -12.73 14.06 -12.15
CA ILE A 471 -13.36 14.44 -10.88
C ILE A 471 -12.60 15.65 -10.29
N PRO A 472 -13.09 16.89 -10.46
CA PRO A 472 -12.29 18.08 -10.20
C PRO A 472 -12.10 18.41 -8.71
N LYS A 473 -13.05 18.08 -7.82
CA LYS A 473 -12.91 18.35 -6.37
C LYS A 473 -12.49 17.10 -5.60
N TYR A 474 -13.41 16.16 -5.37
CA TYR A 474 -13.23 15.09 -4.39
C TYR A 474 -13.56 13.70 -4.94
N ILE A 475 -12.65 12.74 -4.80
CA ILE A 475 -12.98 11.34 -5.12
C ILE A 475 -13.97 10.81 -4.08
N VAL A 476 -13.65 11.00 -2.80
CA VAL A 476 -14.55 10.73 -1.69
C VAL A 476 -14.70 11.98 -0.84
N HIS A 477 -15.94 12.42 -0.67
CA HIS A 477 -16.30 13.55 0.19
C HIS A 477 -17.21 13.06 1.31
N MET A 478 -16.73 13.16 2.55
CA MET A 478 -17.50 12.85 3.75
C MET A 478 -17.65 14.11 4.57
N TYR A 479 -18.88 14.58 4.79
CA TYR A 479 -19.06 15.81 5.56
C TYR A 479 -20.30 15.82 6.45
N GLY A 480 -20.14 16.40 7.63
CA GLY A 480 -21.24 16.68 8.57
C GLY A 480 -21.32 18.18 8.89
N THR A 481 -22.54 18.68 9.14
CA THR A 481 -22.78 20.08 9.55
C THR A 481 -23.30 20.16 11.00
N ASP A 482 -23.57 21.38 11.46
CA ASP A 482 -24.15 21.76 12.76
C ASP A 482 -25.46 21.06 13.20
N ARG A 483 -26.09 20.26 12.34
CA ARG A 483 -27.36 19.55 12.62
C ARG A 483 -27.17 18.20 13.33
N GLY A 484 -25.92 17.74 13.50
CA GLY A 484 -25.60 16.42 14.03
C GLY A 484 -25.63 15.33 12.96
N GLY A 485 -25.53 14.07 13.38
CA GLY A 485 -25.51 12.90 12.51
C GLY A 485 -24.30 12.00 12.72
N LEU A 486 -24.36 10.79 12.15
CA LEU A 486 -23.31 9.78 12.28
C LEU A 486 -23.01 9.21 10.90
N ILE A 487 -21.74 9.26 10.49
CA ILE A 487 -21.22 8.54 9.33
C ILE A 487 -20.25 7.49 9.85
N GLU A 488 -20.62 6.22 9.77
CA GLU A 488 -19.83 5.10 10.30
C GLU A 488 -19.79 3.90 9.36
N ASP A 489 -18.85 2.97 9.56
CA ASP A 489 -18.75 1.72 8.82
C ASP A 489 -18.73 1.93 7.29
N ILE A 490 -17.81 2.77 6.83
CA ILE A 490 -17.55 3.01 5.41
C ILE A 490 -16.38 2.14 4.96
N TRP A 491 -16.59 1.36 3.91
CA TRP A 491 -15.66 0.34 3.44
C TRP A 491 -15.40 0.54 1.95
N MET A 492 -14.19 0.93 1.58
CA MET A 492 -13.84 1.09 0.17
C MET A 492 -12.54 0.38 -0.16
N ARG A 493 -12.53 -0.43 -1.22
CA ARG A 493 -11.31 -1.13 -1.65
C ARG A 493 -11.16 -1.29 -3.15
N ASP A 494 -9.92 -1.46 -3.60
CA ASP A 494 -9.60 -1.85 -4.98
C ASP A 494 -10.18 -0.87 -6.00
N ASN A 495 -10.12 0.44 -5.73
CA ASN A 495 -10.62 1.47 -6.65
C ASN A 495 -9.46 2.17 -7.37
N TYR A 496 -9.68 2.56 -8.62
CA TYR A 496 -8.64 3.13 -9.49
C TYR A 496 -9.05 4.51 -9.99
N SER A 497 -8.14 5.48 -9.97
CA SER A 497 -8.32 6.76 -10.65
C SER A 497 -7.52 6.77 -11.96
N GLU A 498 -8.06 7.37 -13.01
CA GLU A 498 -7.35 7.55 -14.29
C GLU A 498 -6.24 8.61 -14.20
N GLY A 499 -6.02 9.23 -13.03
CA GLY A 499 -4.94 10.19 -12.80
C GLY A 499 -5.28 11.62 -13.22
N TYR A 500 -6.55 11.92 -13.53
CA TYR A 500 -6.98 13.29 -13.73
C TYR A 500 -6.86 14.11 -12.43
N PRO A 501 -6.41 15.37 -12.51
CA PRO A 501 -6.29 16.22 -11.33
C PRO A 501 -7.61 16.38 -10.58
N CYS A 502 -7.57 16.15 -9.27
CA CYS A 502 -8.61 16.53 -8.32
C CYS A 502 -8.01 17.48 -7.26
N GLU A 503 -8.84 18.27 -6.59
CA GLU A 503 -8.38 19.12 -5.49
C GLU A 503 -7.87 18.27 -4.32
N THR A 504 -8.73 17.38 -3.80
CA THR A 504 -8.42 16.51 -2.67
C THR A 504 -8.95 15.11 -2.91
N ALA A 505 -8.15 14.05 -2.75
CA ALA A 505 -8.66 12.69 -3.00
C ALA A 505 -9.71 12.26 -1.96
N PHE A 506 -9.39 12.40 -0.68
CA PHE A 506 -10.31 12.12 0.43
C PHE A 506 -10.53 13.38 1.27
N GLN A 507 -11.70 13.97 1.16
CA GLN A 507 -12.09 15.13 1.98
C GLN A 507 -13.04 14.66 3.08
N LEU A 508 -12.56 14.66 4.34
CA LEU A 508 -13.34 14.31 5.52
C LEU A 508 -13.48 15.54 6.41
N GLU A 509 -14.70 16.06 6.55
CA GLU A 509 -14.88 17.36 7.21
C GLU A 509 -16.07 17.46 8.15
N GLN A 510 -15.88 18.25 9.21
CA GLN A 510 -16.91 18.66 10.15
C GLN A 510 -17.04 20.19 10.08
N LEU A 511 -18.11 20.64 9.41
CA LEU A 511 -18.42 22.04 9.17
C LEU A 511 -19.39 22.54 10.25
N VAL A 512 -18.85 22.79 11.45
CA VAL A 512 -19.60 23.30 12.60
C VAL A 512 -19.31 24.79 12.77
N SER A 513 -20.34 25.63 12.87
CA SER A 513 -20.18 27.08 13.05
C SER A 513 -19.77 27.44 14.49
N ASP A 514 -18.88 28.42 14.65
CA ASP A 514 -18.41 28.91 15.97
C ASP A 514 -19.54 29.46 16.87
N SER A 515 -20.67 29.84 16.27
CA SER A 515 -21.87 30.31 16.98
C SER A 515 -22.78 29.18 17.46
N SER A 516 -22.58 27.94 16.98
CA SER A 516 -23.40 26.80 17.36
C SER A 516 -23.00 26.28 18.76
N LYS A 517 -23.84 26.55 19.75
CA LYS A 517 -23.79 25.91 21.08
C LYS A 517 -24.41 24.50 21.07
N SER A 518 -24.52 23.85 19.90
CA SER A 518 -25.31 22.62 19.75
C SER A 518 -24.55 21.42 20.34
N ALA A 519 -25.26 20.62 21.13
CA ALA A 519 -24.74 19.38 21.73
C ALA A 519 -24.60 18.22 20.71
N ASN A 520 -25.03 18.45 19.47
CA ASN A 520 -25.13 17.43 18.41
C ASN A 520 -24.05 17.68 17.36
N ILE A 521 -22.81 17.35 17.70
CA ILE A 521 -21.67 17.46 16.80
C ILE A 521 -21.67 16.20 15.91
N PRO A 522 -21.58 16.33 14.57
CA PRO A 522 -21.54 15.18 13.69
C PRO A 522 -20.32 14.30 13.99
N ILE A 523 -20.52 12.99 13.92
CA ILE A 523 -19.47 12.00 14.20
C ILE A 523 -19.12 11.29 12.89
N LEU A 524 -17.85 11.37 12.50
CA LEU A 524 -17.28 10.55 11.42
C LEU A 524 -16.41 9.48 12.09
N TRP A 525 -16.81 8.23 11.95
CA TRP A 525 -16.23 7.12 12.70
C TRP A 525 -16.04 5.86 11.85
N TYR A 526 -15.16 4.96 12.28
CA TYR A 526 -15.00 3.59 11.75
C TYR A 526 -15.06 3.46 10.22
N SER A 527 -14.04 3.92 9.50
CA SER A 527 -13.99 3.77 8.04
C SER A 527 -12.67 3.20 7.54
N TYR A 528 -12.74 2.34 6.53
CA TYR A 528 -11.62 1.62 5.93
C TYR A 528 -11.52 1.92 4.44
N PHE A 529 -10.36 2.44 4.03
CA PHE A 529 -10.00 2.71 2.65
C PHE A 529 -8.74 1.90 2.32
N GLU A 530 -8.84 0.96 1.38
CA GLU A 530 -7.74 0.06 1.02
C GLU A 530 -7.49 0.00 -0.50
N ASN A 531 -6.24 -0.13 -0.94
CA ASN A 531 -5.89 -0.36 -2.34
C ASN A 531 -6.50 0.68 -3.32
N PHE A 532 -6.25 1.97 -3.06
CA PHE A 532 -6.55 3.02 -4.03
C PHE A 532 -5.30 3.37 -4.82
N SER A 533 -5.40 3.40 -6.14
CA SER A 533 -4.27 3.67 -7.02
C SER A 533 -4.46 4.90 -7.91
N ASN A 534 -3.33 5.54 -8.26
CA ASN A 534 -3.24 6.63 -9.23
C ASN A 534 -4.09 7.89 -8.89
N LEU A 535 -4.22 8.25 -7.60
CA LEU A 535 -4.97 9.42 -7.16
C LEU A 535 -4.18 10.72 -7.37
N ASN A 536 -4.54 11.52 -8.38
CA ASN A 536 -3.89 12.79 -8.67
C ASN A 536 -4.49 13.98 -7.89
N ALA A 537 -4.26 14.01 -6.58
CA ALA A 537 -4.64 15.15 -5.76
C ALA A 537 -3.65 16.31 -5.94
N THR A 538 -4.14 17.52 -6.18
CA THR A 538 -3.35 18.73 -6.43
C THR A 538 -3.14 19.59 -5.19
N SER A 539 -4.06 19.52 -4.22
CA SER A 539 -3.95 20.21 -2.94
C SER A 539 -3.58 19.21 -1.84
N LYS A 540 -4.54 18.39 -1.39
CA LYS A 540 -4.35 17.46 -0.27
C LYS A 540 -4.66 16.02 -0.68
N GLY A 541 -3.87 15.05 -0.23
CA GLY A 541 -4.16 13.64 -0.47
C GLY A 541 -5.39 13.21 0.34
N ILE A 542 -5.22 13.17 1.65
CA ILE A 542 -6.27 12.90 2.64
C ILE A 542 -6.37 14.13 3.54
N SER A 543 -7.51 14.80 3.54
CA SER A 543 -7.76 15.97 4.38
C SER A 543 -8.77 15.66 5.46
N PHE A 544 -8.40 15.95 6.70
CA PHE A 544 -9.31 15.99 7.84
C PHE A 544 -9.47 17.45 8.27
N THR A 545 -10.65 18.02 8.03
CA THR A 545 -10.94 19.41 8.37
C THR A 545 -11.99 19.48 9.46
N SER A 546 -11.66 20.13 10.58
CA SER A 546 -12.66 20.60 11.53
C SER A 546 -12.52 22.10 11.70
N VAL A 547 -13.66 22.81 11.56
CA VAL A 547 -13.70 24.28 11.57
C VAL A 547 -13.73 24.84 13.00
N SER A 548 -13.93 24.00 14.04
CA SER A 548 -14.01 24.45 15.44
C SER A 548 -13.09 23.67 16.39
N LYS A 549 -12.51 24.37 17.39
CA LYS A 549 -11.69 23.79 18.48
C LYS A 549 -12.51 22.94 19.47
N THR A 550 -13.83 22.97 19.39
CA THR A 550 -14.75 22.27 20.32
C THR A 550 -15.41 21.02 19.71
N THR A 551 -15.10 20.67 18.46
CA THR A 551 -15.70 19.47 17.83
C THR A 551 -15.11 18.17 18.37
N GLN A 552 -15.91 17.11 18.36
CA GLN A 552 -15.41 15.75 18.53
C GLN A 552 -14.43 15.44 17.39
N PRO A 553 -13.34 14.71 17.64
CA PRO A 553 -12.40 14.41 16.59
C PRO A 553 -13.01 13.47 15.55
N ILE A 554 -12.61 13.64 14.28
CA ILE A 554 -12.75 12.57 13.29
C ILE A 554 -11.88 11.41 13.77
N GLU A 555 -12.47 10.22 13.99
CA GLU A 555 -11.73 9.13 14.63
C GLU A 555 -11.93 7.74 14.03
N SER A 556 -10.97 6.85 14.31
CA SER A 556 -10.97 5.46 13.84
C SER A 556 -11.11 5.35 12.31
N MET A 557 -10.11 5.88 11.61
CA MET A 557 -10.03 5.82 10.16
C MET A 557 -8.82 5.02 9.74
N TRP A 558 -8.95 4.15 8.75
CA TRP A 558 -7.88 3.33 8.20
C TRP A 558 -7.68 3.64 6.73
N PHE A 559 -6.44 3.97 6.38
CA PHE A 559 -5.99 4.15 5.01
C PHE A 559 -4.83 3.21 4.77
N LYS A 560 -5.00 2.26 3.85
CA LYS A 560 -4.01 1.24 3.56
C LYS A 560 -3.75 1.14 2.05
N ASN A 561 -2.48 1.09 1.64
CA ASN A 561 -2.09 0.99 0.23
C ASN A 561 -2.79 2.07 -0.63
N ILE A 562 -2.62 3.34 -0.26
CA ILE A 562 -3.20 4.48 -0.97
C ILE A 562 -2.08 5.22 -1.72
N GLN A 563 -2.18 5.26 -3.05
CA GLN A 563 -1.20 5.90 -3.92
C GLN A 563 -1.69 7.30 -4.34
N ILE A 564 -1.03 8.34 -3.83
CA ILE A 564 -1.32 9.75 -4.13
C ILE A 564 -0.16 10.34 -4.94
N ILE A 565 -0.45 11.01 -6.06
CA ILE A 565 0.55 11.47 -7.06
C ILE A 565 1.19 12.82 -6.70
N ASN A 566 0.41 13.89 -6.62
CA ASN A 566 0.92 15.28 -6.64
C ASN A 566 0.62 16.11 -5.39
N ALA A 567 0.00 15.53 -4.36
CA ALA A 567 -0.55 16.31 -3.26
C ALA A 567 0.53 17.15 -2.57
N THR A 568 0.28 18.45 -2.41
CA THR A 568 1.16 19.33 -1.63
C THR A 568 1.23 18.94 -0.17
N GLU A 569 0.15 18.33 0.35
CA GLU A 569 0.07 17.74 1.68
C GLU A 569 -0.59 16.35 1.60
N ILE A 570 0.15 15.30 1.94
CA ILE A 570 -0.31 13.91 1.82
C ILE A 570 -1.48 13.64 2.75
N ILE A 571 -1.32 14.03 4.01
CA ILE A 571 -2.31 13.85 5.06
C ILE A 571 -2.33 15.12 5.90
N ASN A 572 -3.44 15.86 5.82
CA ASN A 572 -3.69 17.02 6.65
C ASN A 572 -4.59 16.62 7.83
N ARG A 573 -4.10 16.78 9.06
CA ARG A 573 -4.84 16.36 10.27
C ARG A 573 -5.22 17.56 11.14
N HIS A 574 -6.51 17.90 11.17
CA HIS A 574 -7.08 18.81 12.16
C HIS A 574 -8.09 18.07 13.03
N THR A 575 -7.87 18.09 14.35
CA THR A 575 -8.81 17.52 15.33
C THR A 575 -9.16 16.06 15.00
N THR A 576 -8.15 15.19 14.91
CA THR A 576 -8.31 13.75 14.58
C THR A 576 -7.84 12.84 15.71
N ARG A 577 -8.33 11.61 15.76
CA ARG A 577 -7.86 10.57 16.71
C ARG A 577 -7.89 9.18 16.07
N ASP A 578 -6.98 8.28 16.42
CA ASP A 578 -6.96 6.90 15.90
C ASP A 578 -7.01 6.83 14.35
N ILE A 579 -6.15 7.60 13.69
CA ILE A 579 -5.98 7.58 12.24
C ILE A 579 -4.82 6.66 11.89
N TYR A 580 -5.15 5.52 11.32
CA TYR A 580 -4.22 4.48 10.91
C TYR A 580 -3.90 4.64 9.43
N VAL A 581 -2.61 4.62 9.13
CA VAL A 581 -2.07 4.90 7.81
C VAL A 581 -0.95 3.89 7.56
N GLU A 582 -1.14 3.01 6.59
CA GLU A 582 -0.19 1.96 6.21
C GLU A 582 0.02 2.01 4.70
N ASN A 583 1.27 2.12 4.24
CA ASN A 583 1.58 2.24 2.80
C ASN A 583 0.76 3.33 2.08
N VAL A 584 0.47 4.43 2.77
CA VAL A 584 -0.02 5.65 2.14
C VAL A 584 1.19 6.49 1.80
N SER A 585 1.54 6.52 0.53
CA SER A 585 2.65 7.30 0.03
C SER A 585 2.10 8.48 -0.76
N ALA A 586 2.56 9.69 -0.44
CA ALA A 586 3.02 10.56 -1.52
C ALA A 586 4.52 10.36 -1.58
N LYS A 587 4.89 9.40 -2.40
CA LYS A 587 6.13 9.57 -3.11
C LYS A 587 5.80 10.56 -4.24
N PRO A 588 6.66 11.55 -4.55
CA PRO A 588 6.78 11.94 -5.95
C PRO A 588 6.97 10.62 -6.67
N ILE A 589 5.93 10.23 -7.39
CA ILE A 589 5.73 8.96 -8.06
C ILE A 589 6.86 7.96 -7.76
N ASP A 590 6.59 6.87 -7.02
CA ASP A 590 7.41 5.68 -7.26
C ASP A 590 7.10 5.27 -8.68
N LEU A 591 7.93 5.77 -9.57
CA LEU A 591 7.69 5.74 -10.98
C LEU A 591 7.46 4.28 -11.34
N SER A 592 8.24 3.34 -10.81
CA SER A 592 8.11 1.90 -11.07
C SER A 592 6.68 1.31 -11.12
N ASP A 593 5.69 1.84 -10.39
CA ASP A 593 4.29 1.35 -10.45
C ASP A 593 3.33 2.18 -11.34
N ILE A 594 3.66 3.43 -11.73
CA ILE A 594 2.92 4.18 -12.80
C ILE A 594 3.55 3.89 -14.18
N THR A 595 4.73 3.27 -14.21
CA THR A 595 5.65 3.59 -15.30
C THR A 595 6.11 2.46 -16.16
N GLU A 596 5.61 1.28 -15.87
CA GLU A 596 5.71 0.18 -16.80
C GLU A 596 4.85 0.46 -18.07
N THR A 597 3.97 1.49 -18.07
CA THR A 597 2.93 1.64 -19.11
C THR A 597 2.82 2.97 -19.87
N GLY A 598 3.58 4.01 -19.51
CA GLY A 598 3.46 5.33 -20.16
C GLY A 598 2.11 6.03 -19.96
N VAL A 599 1.77 7.00 -20.82
CA VAL A 599 0.46 7.67 -20.83
C VAL A 599 -0.68 6.66 -21.04
N ALA A 600 -1.80 6.85 -20.35
CA ALA A 600 -2.88 5.86 -20.27
C ALA A 600 -3.46 5.45 -21.64
N ASN A 601 -3.46 6.37 -22.61
CA ASN A 601 -3.95 6.15 -23.97
C ASN A 601 -2.87 5.69 -24.97
N ALA A 602 -1.65 5.36 -24.51
CA ALA A 602 -0.60 4.84 -25.36
C ALA A 602 -1.08 3.56 -26.05
N TYR A 603 -1.11 3.58 -27.38
CA TYR A 603 -1.58 2.47 -28.20
C TYR A 603 -0.85 2.47 -29.54
N LEU A 604 -0.54 1.28 -30.07
CA LEU A 604 -0.02 1.11 -31.42
C LEU A 604 -0.82 0.04 -32.19
N PRO A 605 -1.29 0.32 -33.42
CA PRO A 605 -2.02 -0.65 -34.22
C PRO A 605 -1.04 -1.61 -34.94
N TYR A 606 -0.55 -2.64 -34.24
CA TYR A 606 0.33 -3.67 -34.82
C TYR A 606 -0.26 -5.08 -34.79
N ALA A 607 0.22 -5.93 -35.70
CA ALA A 607 0.00 -7.37 -35.66
C ALA A 607 0.67 -8.00 -34.41
N PRO A 608 0.30 -9.24 -34.00
CA PRO A 608 0.83 -9.85 -32.77
C PRO A 608 2.35 -10.06 -32.74
N VAL A 609 3.01 -10.02 -33.89
CA VAL A 609 4.46 -10.15 -34.05
C VAL A 609 4.98 -8.95 -34.85
N PRO A 610 5.92 -8.17 -34.31
CA PRO A 610 6.50 -7.04 -35.03
C PRO A 610 7.41 -7.52 -36.16
N GLN A 611 7.47 -6.74 -37.24
CA GLN A 611 8.43 -6.99 -38.33
C GLN A 611 9.88 -6.76 -37.85
N PHE A 612 10.08 -5.75 -37.00
CA PHE A 612 11.37 -5.40 -36.38
C PHE A 612 11.11 -4.98 -34.93
N TRP A 613 11.71 -5.68 -33.97
CA TRP A 613 11.51 -5.40 -32.55
C TRP A 613 12.00 -4.01 -32.16
N SER A 614 13.13 -3.61 -32.73
CA SER A 614 13.75 -2.30 -32.48
C SER A 614 12.85 -1.13 -32.85
N VAL A 615 12.22 -1.19 -34.03
CA VAL A 615 11.30 -0.15 -34.52
C VAL A 615 10.05 -0.10 -33.64
N THR A 616 9.41 -1.25 -33.40
CA THR A 616 8.18 -1.31 -32.61
C THR A 616 8.41 -0.93 -31.15
N ALA A 617 9.54 -1.32 -30.55
CA ALA A 617 9.90 -0.93 -29.20
C ALA A 617 10.18 0.57 -29.09
N ALA A 618 10.84 1.18 -30.08
CA ALA A 618 11.07 2.61 -30.14
C ALA A 618 9.76 3.41 -30.29
N GLN A 619 8.86 2.95 -31.16
CA GLN A 619 7.51 3.52 -31.28
C GLN A 619 6.72 3.34 -29.98
N SER A 620 6.87 2.21 -29.29
CA SER A 620 6.24 1.97 -28.00
C SER A 620 6.74 2.97 -26.95
N THR A 621 8.03 3.32 -26.96
CA THR A 621 8.58 4.38 -26.10
C THR A 621 7.97 5.74 -26.42
N MET A 622 7.92 6.14 -27.69
CA MET A 622 7.33 7.43 -28.08
C MET A 622 5.82 7.49 -27.77
N ALA A 623 5.10 6.37 -27.92
CA ALA A 623 3.70 6.26 -27.56
C ALA A 623 3.48 6.31 -26.05
N ARG A 624 4.33 5.63 -25.26
CA ARG A 624 4.31 5.67 -23.79
C ARG A 624 4.65 7.07 -23.27
N TYR A 625 5.56 7.78 -23.90
CA TYR A 625 6.05 9.07 -23.39
C TYR A 625 6.03 10.15 -24.49
N PRO A 626 4.88 10.66 -24.94
CA PRO A 626 4.86 11.73 -25.95
C PRO A 626 5.68 12.97 -25.53
N ASP A 627 5.73 13.25 -24.23
CA ASP A 627 6.73 14.11 -23.60
C ASP A 627 7.79 13.24 -22.90
N PHE A 628 8.99 13.16 -23.49
CA PHE A 628 10.06 12.30 -22.96
C PHE A 628 10.63 12.78 -21.62
N THR A 629 10.33 14.02 -21.19
CA THR A 629 10.67 14.49 -19.84
C THR A 629 9.80 13.85 -18.76
N LYS A 630 8.66 13.28 -19.15
CA LYS A 630 7.75 12.49 -18.30
C LYS A 630 8.09 11.00 -18.31
N ALA A 631 9.12 10.60 -19.05
CA ALA A 631 9.65 9.25 -18.94
C ALA A 631 10.12 9.01 -17.52
N TYR A 632 10.04 7.75 -17.11
CA TYR A 632 9.68 7.49 -15.74
C TYR A 632 10.82 7.45 -14.73
N TRP A 633 11.97 7.87 -15.14
CA TRP A 633 13.15 7.78 -14.33
C TRP A 633 13.34 9.15 -13.66
N ASN A 634 13.93 10.08 -14.40
CA ASN A 634 14.07 11.50 -14.07
C ASN A 634 13.97 12.34 -15.34
N ALA A 635 13.59 13.60 -15.23
CA ALA A 635 13.51 14.49 -16.40
C ALA A 635 14.87 14.63 -17.11
N TRP A 636 15.96 14.83 -16.37
CA TRP A 636 17.33 14.78 -16.91
C TRP A 636 18.02 13.50 -16.45
N THR A 637 18.28 12.55 -17.35
CA THR A 637 18.88 11.26 -16.99
C THR A 637 19.69 10.61 -18.12
N TYR A 638 20.67 9.79 -17.73
CA TYR A 638 21.43 8.93 -18.64
C TYR A 638 20.56 7.99 -19.47
N VAL A 639 19.44 7.49 -18.93
CA VAL A 639 18.56 6.53 -19.65
C VAL A 639 17.94 7.15 -20.91
N ASN A 640 17.51 8.41 -20.83
CA ASN A 640 17.02 9.17 -21.99
C ASN A 640 18.11 9.38 -23.03
N SER A 641 19.34 9.67 -22.59
CA SER A 641 20.50 9.79 -23.48
C SER A 641 20.87 8.46 -24.13
N TYR A 642 20.77 7.36 -23.37
CA TYR A 642 20.96 6.00 -23.84
C TYR A 642 19.91 5.64 -24.91
N MET A 643 18.63 5.98 -24.70
CA MET A 643 17.58 5.82 -25.72
C MET A 643 17.79 6.73 -26.94
N ALA A 644 18.24 7.97 -26.72
CA ALA A 644 18.51 8.90 -27.81
C ALA A 644 19.56 8.36 -28.81
N CYS A 645 20.56 7.64 -28.33
CA CYS A 645 21.55 6.99 -29.21
C CYS A 645 20.90 5.98 -30.17
N VAL A 646 19.95 5.16 -29.72
CA VAL A 646 19.29 4.19 -30.61
C VAL A 646 18.27 4.86 -31.52
N PHE A 647 17.55 5.89 -31.04
CA PHE A 647 16.71 6.72 -31.89
C PHE A 647 17.51 7.42 -33.00
N GLU A 648 18.72 7.86 -32.72
CA GLU A 648 19.62 8.39 -33.76
C GLU A 648 20.00 7.31 -34.79
N ARG A 649 20.28 6.08 -34.34
CA ARG A 649 20.62 4.97 -35.24
C ARG A 649 19.41 4.56 -36.09
N LEU A 650 18.21 4.52 -35.51
CA LEU A 650 16.95 4.30 -36.22
C LEU A 650 16.66 5.43 -37.22
N TYR A 651 16.89 6.69 -36.85
CA TYR A 651 16.82 7.82 -37.79
C TYR A 651 17.78 7.61 -38.98
N LYS A 652 19.05 7.24 -38.74
CA LYS A 652 20.01 6.95 -39.82
C LYS A 652 19.61 5.74 -40.67
N ALA A 653 18.97 4.73 -40.08
CA ALA A 653 18.56 3.51 -40.77
C ALA A 653 17.28 3.68 -41.58
N THR A 654 16.35 4.53 -41.10
CA THR A 654 14.99 4.65 -41.66
C THR A 654 14.74 5.96 -42.40
N GLY A 655 15.47 7.02 -42.09
CA GLY A 655 15.19 8.38 -42.54
C GLY A 655 14.01 9.06 -41.85
N ASP A 656 13.38 8.42 -40.84
CA ASP A 656 12.23 8.98 -40.12
C ASP A 656 12.66 10.07 -39.14
N ASP A 657 12.38 11.33 -39.49
CA ASP A 657 12.77 12.49 -38.71
C ASP A 657 12.05 12.63 -37.36
N THR A 658 11.02 11.82 -37.10
CA THR A 658 10.28 11.77 -35.84
C THR A 658 11.21 11.49 -34.67
N TYR A 659 12.17 10.57 -34.83
CA TYR A 659 13.15 10.25 -33.80
C TYR A 659 13.99 11.46 -33.40
N LEU A 660 14.53 12.19 -34.38
CA LEU A 660 15.39 13.35 -34.11
C LEU A 660 14.60 14.52 -33.51
N LYS A 661 13.38 14.76 -34.02
CA LYS A 661 12.46 15.78 -33.46
C LYS A 661 12.09 15.46 -32.01
N TYR A 662 11.83 14.20 -31.69
CA TYR A 662 11.50 13.74 -30.35
C TYR A 662 12.67 13.94 -29.36
N ILE A 663 13.91 13.64 -29.79
CA ILE A 663 15.12 13.93 -29.01
C ILE A 663 15.29 15.45 -28.80
N LYS A 664 15.04 16.26 -29.85
CA LYS A 664 15.14 17.72 -29.75
C LYS A 664 14.12 18.29 -28.77
N SER A 665 12.85 17.88 -28.88
CA SER A 665 11.79 18.33 -27.97
C SER A 665 12.09 17.96 -26.52
N TYR A 666 12.79 16.85 -26.29
CA TYR A 666 13.27 16.47 -24.96
C TYR A 666 14.32 17.46 -24.43
N ILE A 667 15.45 17.63 -25.12
CA ILE A 667 16.58 18.43 -24.63
C ILE A 667 16.23 19.92 -24.49
N ASP A 668 15.37 20.44 -25.36
CA ASP A 668 14.97 21.86 -25.35
C ASP A 668 14.22 22.27 -24.07
N ASN A 669 13.80 21.32 -23.22
CA ASN A 669 13.24 21.62 -21.90
C ASN A 669 14.29 22.00 -20.83
N PHE A 670 15.57 21.70 -21.06
CA PHE A 670 16.60 21.81 -20.01
C PHE A 670 17.59 22.96 -20.25
N ILE A 671 17.59 23.55 -21.45
CA ILE A 671 18.42 24.69 -21.79
C ILE A 671 17.58 25.82 -22.39
N ASP A 672 17.92 27.07 -22.05
CA ASP A 672 17.32 28.25 -22.68
C ASP A 672 17.90 28.50 -24.09
N GLU A 673 17.41 29.56 -24.75
CA GLU A 673 17.87 29.98 -26.08
C GLU A 673 19.36 30.35 -26.11
N ASP A 674 19.92 30.77 -24.96
CA ASP A 674 21.32 31.12 -24.80
C ASP A 674 22.20 29.90 -24.46
N GLY A 675 21.63 28.72 -24.25
CA GLY A 675 22.34 27.50 -23.88
C GLY A 675 22.71 27.41 -22.40
N ASN A 676 22.05 28.17 -21.53
CA ASN A 676 22.17 28.00 -20.08
C ASN A 676 21.19 26.93 -19.60
N PHE A 677 21.61 26.11 -18.64
CA PHE A 677 20.73 25.13 -18.01
C PHE A 677 19.67 25.82 -17.14
N ILE A 678 18.39 25.54 -17.41
CA ILE A 678 17.24 26.13 -16.68
C ILE A 678 16.62 25.18 -15.66
N ALA A 679 16.80 23.87 -15.87
CA ALA A 679 16.37 22.83 -14.96
C ALA A 679 17.28 21.61 -15.13
N VAL A 680 17.80 21.06 -14.04
CA VAL A 680 18.48 19.76 -14.05
C VAL A 680 18.05 19.00 -12.79
N THR A 681 17.77 17.71 -12.94
CA THR A 681 17.36 16.87 -11.79
C THR A 681 18.61 16.43 -11.03
N ASN A 682 18.63 16.59 -9.71
CA ASN A 682 19.64 15.97 -8.85
C ASN A 682 18.99 14.90 -7.95
N TYR A 683 19.77 14.26 -7.09
CA TYR A 683 19.29 13.24 -6.14
C TYR A 683 18.23 13.74 -5.13
N LYS A 684 17.90 15.04 -5.12
CA LYS A 684 16.85 15.67 -4.31
C LYS A 684 15.67 16.19 -5.16
N GLY A 685 15.62 15.90 -6.46
CA GLY A 685 14.59 16.38 -7.39
C GLY A 685 15.06 17.48 -8.35
N LEU A 686 14.12 18.14 -9.03
CA LEU A 686 14.40 19.24 -9.97
C LEU A 686 15.10 20.41 -9.23
N SER A 687 16.38 20.63 -9.53
CA SER A 687 17.17 21.73 -9.00
C SER A 687 17.30 22.84 -10.04
N ARG A 688 17.03 24.09 -9.62
CA ARG A 688 17.23 25.30 -10.43
C ARG A 688 18.67 25.88 -10.31
N ILE A 689 19.66 25.04 -9.92
CA ILE A 689 21.14 25.25 -9.88
C ILE A 689 21.59 26.24 -8.74
N PRO A 690 22.73 26.06 -7.99
CA PRO A 690 24.06 25.46 -8.31
C PRO A 690 24.36 24.04 -7.79
N ASN A 691 25.38 23.39 -8.39
CA ASN A 691 25.93 22.04 -8.14
C ASN A 691 25.13 20.83 -8.65
N VAL A 692 24.71 20.82 -9.93
CA VAL A 692 23.88 19.75 -10.53
C VAL A 692 24.64 18.62 -11.25
N PHE A 693 25.91 18.83 -11.59
CA PHE A 693 26.78 17.83 -12.24
C PHE A 693 27.78 17.23 -11.22
N ASP A 694 27.23 16.55 -10.22
CA ASP A 694 27.95 15.98 -9.09
C ASP A 694 28.07 14.44 -9.14
N ASN A 695 27.57 13.81 -10.19
CA ASN A 695 27.66 12.37 -10.49
C ASN A 695 27.80 12.16 -12.00
N LEU A 696 28.40 11.04 -12.42
CA LEU A 696 28.66 10.76 -13.83
C LEU A 696 27.37 10.46 -14.62
N ASP A 697 26.33 9.93 -13.98
CA ASP A 697 25.02 9.66 -14.61
C ASP A 697 24.41 10.95 -15.19
N ASN A 698 24.50 12.06 -14.45
CA ASN A 698 24.05 13.37 -14.90
C ASN A 698 24.90 13.99 -16.01
N MET A 699 26.09 13.45 -16.31
CA MET A 699 26.95 13.90 -17.41
C MET A 699 26.56 13.26 -18.74
N MET A 700 26.00 12.05 -18.72
CA MET A 700 25.67 11.28 -19.92
C MET A 700 24.71 12.00 -20.90
N PRO A 701 23.72 12.81 -20.47
CA PRO A 701 22.89 13.58 -21.40
C PRO A 701 23.65 14.68 -22.16
N GLY A 702 24.87 15.01 -21.73
CA GLY A 702 25.81 15.78 -22.55
C GLY A 702 26.02 15.16 -23.92
N ASN A 703 26.01 13.83 -24.04
CA ASN A 703 26.11 13.12 -25.32
C ASN A 703 24.98 13.53 -26.29
N THR A 704 23.75 13.69 -25.79
CA THR A 704 22.59 14.12 -26.58
C THR A 704 22.68 15.60 -26.98
N LEU A 705 23.26 16.46 -26.13
CA LEU A 705 23.55 17.85 -26.51
C LEU A 705 24.51 17.89 -27.71
N VAL A 706 25.59 17.10 -27.66
CA VAL A 706 26.53 17.00 -28.80
C VAL A 706 25.83 16.44 -30.04
N MET A 707 24.98 15.42 -29.89
CA MET A 707 24.15 14.88 -30.98
C MET A 707 23.33 15.97 -31.65
N LEU A 708 22.56 16.75 -30.89
CA LEU A 708 21.72 17.80 -31.47
C LEU A 708 22.56 18.91 -32.11
N TYR A 709 23.74 19.23 -31.55
CA TYR A 709 24.69 20.12 -32.22
C TYR A 709 25.18 19.56 -33.55
N GLU A 710 25.45 18.25 -33.65
CA GLU A 710 25.87 17.62 -34.91
C GLU A 710 24.85 17.84 -36.02
N TYR A 711 23.55 17.72 -35.73
CA TYR A 711 22.47 17.85 -36.73
C TYR A 711 22.00 19.30 -36.96
N TYR A 712 21.74 20.06 -35.90
CA TYR A 712 21.11 21.38 -36.00
C TYR A 712 22.10 22.53 -36.05
N LYS A 713 23.36 22.31 -35.62
CA LYS A 713 24.42 23.35 -35.54
C LYS A 713 24.05 24.58 -34.70
N GLU A 714 23.04 24.48 -33.83
CA GLU A 714 22.63 25.59 -32.95
C GLU A 714 23.68 25.81 -31.83
N PRO A 715 24.21 27.05 -31.65
CA PRO A 715 25.27 27.34 -30.68
C PRO A 715 24.92 27.00 -29.22
N ARG A 716 23.64 27.05 -28.84
CA ARG A 716 23.17 26.77 -27.48
C ARG A 716 23.50 25.35 -27.01
N TYR A 717 23.39 24.36 -27.90
CA TYR A 717 23.73 22.97 -27.57
C TYR A 717 25.22 22.80 -27.30
N LYS A 718 26.06 23.45 -28.11
CA LYS A 718 27.51 23.45 -27.92
C LYS A 718 27.87 24.10 -26.57
N LYS A 719 27.32 25.26 -26.26
CA LYS A 719 27.60 25.97 -24.99
C LYS A 719 27.25 25.12 -23.77
N ALA A 720 26.09 24.46 -23.79
CA ALA A 720 25.68 23.56 -22.72
C ALA A 720 26.62 22.33 -22.60
N ALA A 721 27.06 21.76 -23.72
CA ALA A 721 28.04 20.68 -23.73
C ALA A 721 29.43 21.13 -23.21
N ASP A 722 29.90 22.32 -23.61
CA ASP A 722 31.16 22.91 -23.13
C ASP A 722 31.15 23.05 -21.59
N TYR A 723 29.99 23.38 -21.00
CA TYR A 723 29.83 23.47 -19.54
C TYR A 723 29.99 22.11 -18.83
N ILE A 724 29.37 21.05 -19.35
CA ILE A 724 29.52 19.68 -18.82
C ILE A 724 30.98 19.22 -18.95
N PHE A 725 31.60 19.48 -20.11
CA PHE A 725 33.01 19.15 -20.35
C PHE A 725 33.96 19.85 -19.37
N ALA A 726 33.74 21.15 -19.09
CA ALA A 726 34.51 21.88 -18.09
C ALA A 726 34.35 21.30 -16.68
N CYS A 727 33.17 20.78 -16.33
CA CYS A 727 32.91 20.11 -15.06
C CYS A 727 33.71 18.79 -14.92
N LEU A 728 33.86 18.02 -16.02
CA LEU A 728 34.63 16.77 -16.02
C LEU A 728 36.15 16.98 -15.87
N LYS A 729 36.70 18.08 -16.38
CA LYS A 729 38.13 18.39 -16.22
C LYS A 729 38.56 18.47 -14.75
N ASN A 730 37.71 19.06 -13.92
CA ASN A 730 37.95 19.26 -12.49
C ASN A 730 37.23 18.23 -11.59
N TYR A 731 36.81 17.10 -12.17
CA TYR A 731 36.08 16.07 -11.44
C TYR A 731 37.00 15.30 -10.48
N PRO A 732 36.52 14.87 -9.29
CA PRO A 732 37.35 14.15 -8.32
C PRO A 732 37.76 12.76 -8.82
N ARG A 733 38.94 12.32 -8.39
CA ARG A 733 39.66 11.17 -8.93
C ARG A 733 40.40 10.39 -7.86
N ASN A 734 40.58 9.11 -8.12
CA ASN A 734 41.56 8.25 -7.45
C ASN A 734 42.99 8.64 -7.88
N ASN A 735 43.99 8.08 -7.19
CA ASN A 735 45.41 8.36 -7.41
C ASN A 735 45.89 7.92 -8.81
N ASP A 736 45.29 6.89 -9.39
CA ASP A 736 45.52 6.48 -10.78
C ASP A 736 44.79 7.37 -11.81
N GLY A 737 44.04 8.36 -11.32
CA GLY A 737 43.28 9.34 -12.10
C GLY A 737 41.89 8.87 -12.52
N GLY A 738 41.43 7.72 -12.03
CA GLY A 738 40.08 7.22 -12.26
C GLY A 738 39.01 8.10 -11.60
N PHE A 739 37.97 8.49 -12.33
CA PHE A 739 36.88 9.32 -11.82
C PHE A 739 36.10 8.60 -10.74
N TRP A 740 35.76 9.32 -9.67
CA TRP A 740 34.74 8.83 -8.76
C TRP A 740 33.39 8.76 -9.47
N HIS A 741 32.54 7.81 -9.09
CA HIS A 741 31.19 7.72 -9.68
C HIS A 741 30.34 8.97 -9.36
N GLY A 742 30.56 9.53 -8.16
CA GLY A 742 30.00 10.81 -7.76
C GLY A 742 30.90 11.56 -6.79
N LYS A 743 30.74 12.88 -6.72
CA LYS A 743 31.53 13.75 -5.84
C LYS A 743 31.41 13.39 -4.35
N GLY A 744 30.27 12.81 -3.94
CA GLY A 744 30.06 12.30 -2.57
C GLY A 744 30.46 10.82 -2.38
N LEU A 745 30.88 10.11 -3.43
CA LEU A 745 31.27 8.70 -3.39
C LEU A 745 32.79 8.59 -3.39
N HIS A 746 33.41 9.11 -2.32
CA HIS A 746 34.85 9.27 -2.22
C HIS A 746 35.58 7.94 -2.47
N GLY A 747 36.53 7.94 -3.40
CA GLY A 747 37.35 6.77 -3.73
C GLY A 747 36.68 5.72 -4.61
N GLN A 748 35.38 5.82 -4.89
CA GLN A 748 34.62 4.76 -5.55
C GLN A 748 34.54 4.99 -7.06
N MET A 749 35.04 4.04 -7.85
CA MET A 749 34.66 3.92 -9.27
C MET A 749 33.63 2.82 -9.39
N TRP A 750 32.48 3.13 -9.97
CA TRP A 750 31.50 2.13 -10.39
C TRP A 750 31.65 1.96 -11.89
N ILE A 751 31.51 0.72 -12.36
CA ILE A 751 31.76 0.39 -13.76
C ILE A 751 30.80 1.13 -14.71
N ASP A 752 29.59 1.39 -14.22
CA ASP A 752 28.51 2.17 -14.83
C ASP A 752 29.00 3.57 -15.20
N GLY A 753 29.66 4.25 -14.24
CA GLY A 753 30.17 5.60 -14.42
C GLY A 753 31.20 5.73 -15.55
N VAL A 754 31.92 4.65 -15.84
CA VAL A 754 32.86 4.61 -16.97
C VAL A 754 32.12 4.69 -18.30
N PHE A 755 30.94 4.11 -18.42
CA PHE A 755 30.11 4.32 -19.60
C PHE A 755 29.56 5.75 -19.65
N MET A 756 28.94 6.21 -18.56
CA MET A 756 28.22 7.49 -18.52
C MET A 756 29.10 8.69 -18.93
N GLY A 757 30.28 8.82 -18.30
CA GLY A 757 31.18 9.95 -18.56
C GLY A 757 31.86 9.86 -19.93
N GLN A 758 32.27 8.67 -20.33
CA GLN A 758 33.15 8.48 -21.48
C GLN A 758 32.37 8.53 -22.79
N MET A 759 31.11 8.05 -22.80
CA MET A 759 30.22 8.23 -23.96
C MET A 759 30.12 9.71 -24.37
N PHE A 760 29.93 10.60 -23.38
CA PHE A 760 29.92 12.03 -23.64
C PHE A 760 31.28 12.55 -24.12
N LEU A 761 32.39 12.22 -23.44
CA LEU A 761 33.73 12.69 -23.82
C LEU A 761 34.11 12.29 -25.24
N LEU A 762 33.89 11.03 -25.61
CA LEU A 762 34.20 10.52 -26.96
C LEU A 762 33.45 11.31 -28.04
N ARG A 763 32.14 11.52 -27.85
CA ARG A 763 31.34 12.28 -28.82
C ARG A 763 31.71 13.76 -28.84
N TYR A 764 31.97 14.37 -27.68
CA TYR A 764 32.40 15.76 -27.56
C TYR A 764 33.72 15.99 -28.31
N GLY A 765 34.72 15.12 -28.10
CA GLY A 765 36.01 15.18 -28.77
C GLY A 765 35.88 15.05 -30.29
N ARG A 766 34.97 14.18 -30.76
CA ARG A 766 34.69 13.98 -32.19
C ARG A 766 34.06 15.21 -32.86
N SER A 767 33.15 15.89 -32.18
CA SER A 767 32.19 16.79 -32.85
C SER A 767 32.24 18.26 -32.43
N ILE A 768 32.84 18.57 -31.28
CA ILE A 768 32.94 19.94 -30.76
C ILE A 768 34.40 20.42 -30.70
N GLY A 769 35.28 19.66 -30.04
CA GLY A 769 36.70 20.03 -29.92
C GLY A 769 37.43 19.38 -28.74
N ASP A 770 38.73 19.64 -28.63
CA ASP A 770 39.65 19.07 -27.61
C ASP A 770 39.74 17.54 -27.63
N ALA A 771 39.75 16.99 -28.86
CA ALA A 771 39.77 15.55 -29.13
C ALA A 771 40.93 14.82 -28.42
N GLU A 772 42.12 15.42 -28.39
CA GLU A 772 43.28 14.83 -27.73
C GLU A 772 43.01 14.59 -26.24
N TYR A 773 42.59 15.62 -25.51
CA TYR A 773 42.24 15.47 -24.09
C TYR A 773 41.07 14.51 -23.88
N ALA A 774 39.99 14.67 -24.65
CA ALA A 774 38.77 13.89 -24.46
C ALA A 774 38.99 12.40 -24.71
N TYR A 775 39.77 12.05 -25.73
CA TYR A 775 40.11 10.66 -26.06
C TYR A 775 41.11 10.06 -25.06
N ASP A 776 42.14 10.82 -24.68
CA ASP A 776 43.10 10.40 -23.65
C ASP A 776 42.41 10.14 -22.31
N GLU A 777 41.51 11.05 -21.91
CA GLU A 777 40.73 10.91 -20.69
C GLU A 777 39.80 9.70 -20.76
N ALA A 778 39.08 9.51 -21.87
CA ALA A 778 38.19 8.36 -22.01
C ALA A 778 38.94 7.02 -21.91
N VAL A 779 40.07 6.88 -22.61
CA VAL A 779 40.96 5.71 -22.52
C VAL A 779 41.46 5.52 -21.09
N LYS A 780 41.90 6.60 -20.43
CA LYS A 780 42.42 6.53 -19.06
C LYS A 780 41.40 5.94 -18.10
N GLN A 781 40.13 6.35 -18.20
CA GLN A 781 39.07 5.84 -17.34
C GLN A 781 38.79 4.35 -17.58
N ILE A 782 38.72 3.94 -18.84
CA ILE A 782 38.54 2.53 -19.23
C ILE A 782 39.69 1.68 -18.65
N VAL A 783 40.93 2.07 -18.91
CA VAL A 783 42.12 1.31 -18.50
C VAL A 783 42.30 1.30 -16.98
N ALA A 784 42.03 2.41 -16.30
CA ALA A 784 42.11 2.48 -14.83
C ALA A 784 41.12 1.52 -14.17
N TYR A 785 39.90 1.40 -14.73
CA TYR A 785 38.93 0.43 -14.24
C TYR A 785 39.41 -1.00 -14.51
N ALA A 786 39.83 -1.33 -15.74
CA ALA A 786 40.28 -2.68 -16.08
C ALA A 786 41.40 -3.21 -15.18
N LYS A 787 42.39 -2.36 -14.87
CA LYS A 787 43.55 -2.73 -14.02
C LYS A 787 43.17 -3.19 -12.62
N ARG A 788 42.05 -2.72 -12.08
CA ARG A 788 41.62 -2.98 -10.69
C ARG A 788 40.38 -3.85 -10.62
N GLY A 789 39.45 -3.69 -11.56
CA GLY A 789 38.14 -4.31 -11.55
C GLY A 789 38.10 -5.75 -12.05
N GLU A 790 39.16 -6.27 -12.69
CA GLU A 790 39.12 -7.64 -13.23
C GLU A 790 38.97 -8.68 -12.11
N GLN A 791 37.99 -9.58 -12.26
CA GLN A 791 37.76 -10.68 -11.34
C GLN A 791 38.76 -11.79 -11.61
N GLY A 792 39.84 -11.84 -10.83
CA GLY A 792 40.95 -12.76 -11.05
C GLY A 792 41.63 -12.50 -12.40
N ASN A 793 41.70 -13.53 -13.25
CA ASN A 793 42.19 -13.45 -14.64
C ASN A 793 41.11 -13.99 -15.60
N SER A 794 39.85 -13.68 -15.30
CA SER A 794 38.69 -14.26 -15.99
C SER A 794 38.30 -13.51 -17.27
N GLY A 795 38.77 -12.26 -17.46
CA GLY A 795 38.24 -11.34 -18.46
C GLY A 795 36.89 -10.70 -18.09
N LEU A 796 36.35 -10.97 -16.89
CA LEU A 796 35.14 -10.33 -16.36
C LEU A 796 35.51 -9.27 -15.31
N TYR A 797 34.67 -8.24 -15.17
CA TYR A 797 34.92 -7.10 -14.28
C TYR A 797 33.82 -6.98 -13.23
N VAL A 798 34.21 -6.72 -11.97
CA VAL A 798 33.26 -6.52 -10.86
C VAL A 798 32.53 -5.18 -10.99
N HIS A 799 31.41 -5.03 -10.28
CA HIS A 799 30.56 -3.83 -10.33
C HIS A 799 31.25 -2.55 -9.81
N GLY A 800 32.01 -2.65 -8.71
CA GLY A 800 32.64 -1.50 -8.06
C GLY A 800 34.08 -1.75 -7.63
N ILE A 801 34.90 -0.70 -7.68
CA ILE A 801 36.22 -0.64 -7.07
C ILE A 801 36.34 0.60 -6.17
N TYR A 802 37.03 0.46 -5.05
CA TYR A 802 37.17 1.48 -4.03
C TYR A 802 38.64 1.69 -3.65
N GLU A 803 39.06 2.95 -3.62
CA GLU A 803 40.35 3.39 -3.10
C GLU A 803 40.17 4.09 -1.75
N SER A 804 40.75 3.54 -0.69
CA SER A 804 40.73 4.15 0.64
C SER A 804 41.58 5.43 0.71
N GLY A 805 41.32 6.29 1.71
CA GLY A 805 42.15 7.47 1.99
C GLY A 805 41.62 8.79 1.42
N HIS A 806 40.45 8.78 0.79
CA HIS A 806 39.81 9.94 0.18
C HIS A 806 38.66 10.57 1.00
N GLY A 807 38.43 10.11 2.24
CA GLY A 807 37.43 10.68 3.15
C GLY A 807 37.19 9.86 4.43
N ASP A 808 36.32 10.38 5.32
CA ASP A 808 36.08 9.82 6.67
C ASP A 808 35.16 8.58 6.70
N ARG A 809 34.55 8.22 5.57
CA ARG A 809 33.57 7.12 5.48
C ARG A 809 34.15 5.94 4.70
N LEU A 810 34.28 4.79 5.36
CA LEU A 810 34.65 3.53 4.71
C LEU A 810 33.52 3.01 3.82
N CYS A 811 33.89 2.45 2.67
CA CYS A 811 32.97 1.82 1.73
C CYS A 811 32.58 0.42 2.20
N GLN A 812 31.30 0.20 2.53
CA GLN A 812 30.84 -1.04 3.21
C GLN A 812 30.85 -2.29 2.32
N TRP A 813 30.65 -2.14 1.01
CA TRP A 813 30.64 -3.27 0.07
C TRP A 813 32.05 -3.69 -0.38
N ALA A 814 33.06 -2.86 -0.13
CA ALA A 814 34.40 -3.07 -0.65
C ALA A 814 35.14 -4.13 0.17
N ASP A 815 35.73 -5.11 -0.51
CA ASP A 815 36.63 -6.08 0.10
C ASP A 815 37.82 -5.35 0.78
N PRO A 816 38.08 -5.59 2.08
CA PRO A 816 39.21 -4.98 2.78
C PRO A 816 40.58 -5.23 2.13
N SER A 817 40.74 -6.33 1.37
CA SER A 817 42.05 -6.70 0.81
C SER A 817 42.38 -6.03 -0.53
N GLY A 818 41.37 -5.62 -1.30
CA GLY A 818 41.56 -5.12 -2.66
C GLY A 818 40.55 -4.08 -3.15
N GLY A 819 39.61 -3.65 -2.30
CA GLY A 819 38.65 -2.60 -2.61
C GLY A 819 37.57 -2.98 -3.63
N LYS A 820 37.50 -4.25 -4.05
CA LYS A 820 36.54 -4.72 -5.07
C LYS A 820 35.17 -5.00 -4.45
N SER A 821 34.10 -4.83 -5.22
CA SER A 821 32.79 -5.40 -4.91
C SER A 821 32.81 -6.92 -5.04
N SER A 822 31.85 -7.57 -4.40
CA SER A 822 31.79 -9.03 -4.31
C SER A 822 31.46 -9.76 -5.63
N GLU A 823 30.77 -9.10 -6.57
CA GLU A 823 30.15 -9.79 -7.71
C GLU A 823 30.40 -9.13 -9.07
N VAL A 824 30.36 -9.95 -10.12
CA VAL A 824 30.29 -9.56 -11.54
C VAL A 824 28.81 -9.43 -11.94
N TRP A 825 28.25 -8.24 -11.72
CA TRP A 825 26.86 -7.94 -12.04
C TRP A 825 26.66 -7.75 -13.56
N GLY A 826 25.65 -8.40 -14.12
CA GLY A 826 25.38 -8.46 -15.57
C GLY A 826 25.23 -7.09 -16.23
N GLU A 827 24.36 -6.22 -15.71
CA GLU A 827 24.12 -4.89 -16.29
C GLU A 827 25.34 -3.98 -16.17
N GLY A 828 25.98 -3.93 -14.99
CA GLY A 828 27.20 -3.16 -14.78
C GLY A 828 28.31 -3.58 -15.77
N LEU A 829 28.53 -4.88 -15.93
CA LEU A 829 29.46 -5.37 -16.95
C LEU A 829 29.00 -5.04 -18.38
N GLY A 830 27.69 -5.01 -18.61
CA GLY A 830 27.05 -4.58 -19.86
C GLY A 830 27.44 -3.15 -20.23
N TRP A 831 27.34 -2.20 -19.29
CA TRP A 831 27.77 -0.82 -19.49
C TRP A 831 29.23 -0.73 -19.96
N TYR A 832 30.09 -1.54 -19.35
CA TYR A 832 31.49 -1.61 -19.75
C TYR A 832 31.67 -2.17 -21.16
N ALA A 833 30.94 -3.23 -21.52
CA ALA A 833 30.97 -3.81 -22.85
C ALA A 833 30.55 -2.79 -23.92
N LEU A 834 29.53 -1.98 -23.64
CA LEU A 834 29.09 -0.91 -24.54
C LEU A 834 30.17 0.15 -24.76
N ILE A 835 30.73 0.72 -23.68
CA ILE A 835 31.70 1.81 -23.83
C ILE A 835 32.98 1.34 -24.55
N LEU A 836 33.39 0.09 -24.38
CA LEU A 836 34.55 -0.46 -25.08
C LEU A 836 34.38 -0.43 -26.60
N VAL A 837 33.23 -0.87 -27.12
CA VAL A 837 32.98 -0.88 -28.57
C VAL A 837 32.71 0.51 -29.13
N GLU A 838 32.03 1.39 -28.38
CA GLU A 838 31.81 2.79 -28.79
C GLU A 838 33.12 3.59 -28.81
N ALA A 839 34.04 3.30 -27.89
CA ALA A 839 35.40 3.83 -27.91
C ALA A 839 36.19 3.33 -29.12
N LEU A 840 36.13 2.04 -29.44
CA LEU A 840 36.83 1.47 -30.61
C LEU A 840 36.29 1.99 -31.94
N GLU A 841 35.01 2.32 -32.01
CA GLU A 841 34.40 2.96 -33.18
C GLU A 841 34.85 4.43 -33.33
N THR A 842 35.00 5.15 -32.22
CA THR A 842 35.25 6.59 -32.23
C THR A 842 36.74 6.95 -32.26
N LEU A 843 37.59 6.19 -31.57
CA LEU A 843 39.01 6.48 -31.45
C LEU A 843 39.74 6.31 -32.80
N PRO A 844 40.68 7.22 -33.15
CA PRO A 844 41.61 6.97 -34.24
C PRO A 844 42.37 5.67 -34.00
N LYS A 845 42.52 4.82 -35.02
CA LYS A 845 43.25 3.53 -34.91
C LYS A 845 44.72 3.69 -34.49
N ASN A 846 45.31 4.86 -34.70
CA ASN A 846 46.67 5.20 -34.30
C ASN A 846 46.74 5.89 -32.92
N HIS A 847 45.62 6.06 -32.22
CA HIS A 847 45.61 6.57 -30.86
C HIS A 847 46.36 5.61 -29.94
N LYS A 848 47.22 6.14 -29.05
CA LYS A 848 48.10 5.33 -28.19
C LYS A 848 47.36 4.29 -27.36
N GLY A 849 46.14 4.60 -26.92
CA GLY A 849 45.29 3.73 -26.12
C GLY A 849 44.33 2.81 -26.90
N TYR A 850 44.33 2.85 -28.24
CA TYR A 850 43.39 2.06 -29.04
C TYR A 850 43.55 0.56 -28.77
N ASN A 851 44.80 0.07 -28.75
CA ASN A 851 45.09 -1.34 -28.51
C ASN A 851 44.77 -1.75 -27.07
N ASP A 852 44.98 -0.88 -26.07
CA ASP A 852 44.60 -1.18 -24.69
C ASP A 852 43.10 -1.46 -24.57
N VAL A 853 42.27 -0.59 -25.16
CA VAL A 853 40.80 -0.77 -25.19
C VAL A 853 40.41 -2.02 -25.97
N LYS A 854 41.07 -2.27 -27.12
CA LYS A 854 40.83 -3.45 -27.95
C LYS A 854 41.12 -4.73 -27.19
N ASP A 855 42.24 -4.81 -26.50
CA ASP A 855 42.67 -6.01 -25.78
C ASP A 855 41.74 -6.30 -24.58
N ILE A 856 41.28 -5.25 -23.89
CA ILE A 856 40.25 -5.37 -22.84
C ILE A 856 38.94 -5.93 -23.44
N PHE A 857 38.49 -5.40 -24.58
CA PHE A 857 37.26 -5.86 -25.22
C PHE A 857 37.35 -7.30 -25.72
N VAL A 858 38.44 -7.68 -26.39
CA VAL A 858 38.62 -9.05 -26.89
C VAL A 858 38.62 -10.05 -25.73
N ARG A 859 39.29 -9.74 -24.61
CA ARG A 859 39.27 -10.57 -23.40
C ARG A 859 37.87 -10.68 -22.81
N LEU A 860 37.12 -9.57 -22.74
CA LEU A 860 35.74 -9.58 -22.27
C LEU A 860 34.84 -10.40 -23.19
N ALA A 861 34.97 -10.26 -24.51
CA ALA A 861 34.19 -11.02 -25.48
C ALA A 861 34.42 -12.54 -25.35
N GLU A 862 35.68 -12.97 -25.17
CA GLU A 862 36.00 -14.37 -24.89
C GLU A 862 35.39 -14.86 -23.56
N ALA A 863 35.38 -14.01 -22.54
CA ALA A 863 34.77 -14.33 -21.26
C ALA A 863 33.24 -14.46 -21.36
N LEU A 864 32.58 -13.54 -22.05
CA LEU A 864 31.14 -13.56 -22.30
C LEU A 864 30.74 -14.80 -23.11
N LYS A 865 31.49 -15.14 -24.18
CA LYS A 865 31.24 -16.37 -24.94
C LYS A 865 31.33 -17.63 -24.06
N ARG A 866 32.23 -17.66 -23.09
CA ARG A 866 32.39 -18.79 -22.15
C ARG A 866 31.28 -18.86 -21.10
N THR A 867 30.69 -17.73 -20.70
CA THR A 867 29.67 -17.65 -19.65
C THR A 867 28.23 -17.57 -20.16
N GLN A 868 28.01 -17.55 -21.48
CA GLN A 868 26.68 -17.63 -22.07
C GLN A 868 26.00 -18.95 -21.66
N ASP A 869 24.75 -18.88 -21.21
CA ASP A 869 23.98 -20.07 -20.89
C ASP A 869 23.61 -20.83 -22.17
N PRO A 870 24.03 -22.09 -22.34
CA PRO A 870 23.75 -22.85 -23.56
C PRO A 870 22.27 -23.24 -23.71
N LYS A 871 21.43 -23.07 -22.67
CA LYS A 871 19.99 -23.44 -22.75
C LYS A 871 19.15 -22.28 -23.25
N THR A 872 19.43 -21.06 -22.77
CA THR A 872 18.64 -19.87 -23.10
C THR A 872 19.30 -18.97 -24.13
N GLY A 873 20.64 -19.02 -24.25
CA GLY A 873 21.44 -18.08 -25.03
C GLY A 873 21.73 -16.76 -24.30
N GLY A 874 21.20 -16.56 -23.09
CA GLY A 874 21.40 -15.34 -22.30
C GLY A 874 22.56 -15.44 -21.30
N TRP A 875 22.73 -14.38 -20.52
CA TRP A 875 23.69 -14.29 -19.42
C TRP A 875 22.97 -14.07 -18.09
N PHE A 876 23.59 -14.57 -17.02
CA PHE A 876 23.03 -14.52 -15.68
C PHE A 876 23.21 -13.15 -15.01
N GLN A 877 22.32 -12.81 -14.07
CA GLN A 877 22.39 -11.62 -13.20
C GLN A 877 23.76 -11.48 -12.53
N VAL A 878 24.33 -12.59 -12.06
CA VAL A 878 25.75 -12.68 -11.70
C VAL A 878 26.44 -13.60 -12.72
N VAL A 879 27.24 -12.99 -13.60
CA VAL A 879 27.65 -13.57 -14.90
C VAL A 879 28.46 -14.86 -14.73
N ASP A 880 29.34 -14.92 -13.74
CA ASP A 880 30.25 -16.03 -13.51
C ASP A 880 29.68 -17.14 -12.59
N LYS A 881 28.43 -17.00 -12.14
CA LYS A 881 27.77 -17.93 -11.20
C LYS A 881 26.53 -18.60 -11.79
N GLY A 882 26.52 -18.87 -13.09
CA GLY A 882 25.39 -19.52 -13.79
C GLY A 882 25.11 -20.97 -13.36
N ASN A 883 26.04 -21.62 -12.66
CA ASN A 883 25.85 -22.94 -12.08
C ASN A 883 25.00 -22.93 -10.80
N ARG A 884 24.72 -21.76 -10.23
CA ARG A 884 23.89 -21.65 -9.05
C ARG A 884 22.40 -21.67 -9.41
N PRO A 885 21.58 -22.50 -8.72
CA PRO A 885 20.16 -22.67 -9.07
C PRO A 885 19.28 -21.46 -8.71
N ASP A 886 19.77 -20.54 -7.87
CA ASP A 886 19.08 -19.31 -7.46
C ASP A 886 19.42 -18.10 -8.34
N ASN A 887 20.37 -18.25 -9.27
CA ASN A 887 20.68 -17.24 -10.27
C ASN A 887 19.65 -17.30 -11.41
N TRP A 888 19.58 -16.24 -12.23
CA TRP A 888 18.60 -16.14 -13.32
C TRP A 888 19.16 -15.36 -14.50
N ILE A 889 18.63 -15.64 -15.70
CA ILE A 889 19.00 -14.95 -16.94
C ILE A 889 18.47 -13.53 -16.87
N GLU A 890 19.37 -12.55 -16.94
CA GLU A 890 19.04 -11.14 -16.79
C GLU A 890 19.09 -10.45 -18.17
N THR A 891 18.05 -9.67 -18.46
CA THR A 891 17.76 -9.15 -19.79
C THR A 891 18.64 -7.95 -20.18
N SER A 892 18.94 -7.01 -19.28
CA SER A 892 19.73 -5.81 -19.62
C SER A 892 21.17 -6.16 -19.98
N GLY A 893 21.86 -6.91 -19.12
CA GLY A 893 23.20 -7.41 -19.37
C GLY A 893 23.25 -8.23 -20.66
N SER A 894 22.33 -9.18 -20.84
CA SER A 894 22.26 -10.00 -22.06
C SER A 894 22.10 -9.17 -23.33
N ALA A 895 21.27 -8.12 -23.29
CA ALA A 895 21.08 -7.23 -24.42
C ALA A 895 22.34 -6.40 -24.71
N MET A 896 22.96 -5.82 -23.69
CA MET A 896 24.20 -5.03 -23.85
C MET A 896 25.36 -5.88 -24.37
N PHE A 897 25.49 -7.13 -23.90
CA PHE A 897 26.49 -8.08 -24.42
C PHE A 897 26.22 -8.44 -25.88
N THR A 898 24.96 -8.73 -26.23
CA THR A 898 24.56 -9.02 -27.60
C THR A 898 24.92 -7.84 -28.54
N TYR A 899 24.64 -6.61 -28.11
CA TYR A 899 25.03 -5.41 -28.85
C TYR A 899 26.54 -5.31 -29.02
N ALA A 900 27.30 -5.43 -27.93
CA ALA A 900 28.75 -5.25 -27.94
C ALA A 900 29.43 -6.31 -28.82
N LEU A 901 28.99 -7.57 -28.74
CA LEU A 901 29.52 -8.65 -29.58
C LEU A 901 29.21 -8.39 -31.06
N GLN A 902 27.97 -8.00 -31.40
CA GLN A 902 27.63 -7.66 -32.79
C GLN A 902 28.43 -6.46 -33.32
N GLN A 903 28.64 -5.43 -32.49
CA GLN A 903 29.45 -4.27 -32.88
C GLN A 903 30.94 -4.63 -33.02
N GLY A 904 31.44 -5.54 -32.18
CA GLY A 904 32.77 -6.11 -32.31
C GLY A 904 33.00 -6.81 -33.66
N GLU A 905 32.00 -7.54 -34.16
CA GLU A 905 32.02 -8.11 -35.52
C GLU A 905 32.02 -7.01 -36.58
N ASN A 906 31.15 -6.00 -36.45
CA ASN A 906 31.03 -4.89 -37.40
C ASN A 906 32.33 -4.09 -37.54
N LEU A 907 33.05 -3.89 -36.43
CA LEU A 907 34.35 -3.21 -36.40
C LEU A 907 35.51 -4.09 -36.91
N GLY A 908 35.27 -5.39 -37.13
CA GLY A 908 36.30 -6.37 -37.48
C GLY A 908 37.28 -6.67 -36.34
N VAL A 909 36.89 -6.36 -35.10
CA VAL A 909 37.67 -6.67 -33.89
C VAL A 909 37.43 -8.11 -33.45
N LEU A 910 36.21 -8.61 -33.65
CA LEU A 910 35.84 -10.01 -33.48
C LEU A 910 35.66 -10.68 -34.85
N ASN A 911 36.10 -11.93 -34.95
CA ASN A 911 35.86 -12.74 -36.13
C ASN A 911 34.42 -13.24 -36.13
N LYS A 912 33.62 -12.83 -37.13
CA LYS A 912 32.21 -13.20 -37.27
C LYS A 912 31.95 -14.71 -37.14
N LYS A 913 32.81 -15.56 -37.71
CA LYS A 913 32.62 -17.03 -37.63
C LYS A 913 32.66 -17.57 -36.20
N ASP A 914 33.31 -16.85 -35.29
CA ASP A 914 33.46 -17.27 -33.90
C ASP A 914 32.35 -16.75 -32.99
N TYR A 915 31.60 -15.71 -33.42
CA TYR A 915 30.64 -14.99 -32.58
C TYR A 915 29.22 -14.92 -33.17
N GLU A 916 29.01 -15.23 -34.44
CA GLU A 916 27.68 -15.06 -35.08
C GLU A 916 26.58 -15.89 -34.41
N LEU A 917 26.93 -17.10 -33.92
CA LEU A 917 26.02 -17.95 -33.17
C LEU A 917 25.78 -17.40 -31.75
N VAL A 918 26.82 -16.89 -31.09
CA VAL A 918 26.73 -16.29 -29.75
C VAL A 918 25.78 -15.08 -29.79
N VAL A 919 25.93 -14.22 -30.80
CA VAL A 919 25.05 -13.06 -31.03
C VAL A 919 23.61 -13.50 -31.35
N LYS A 920 23.44 -14.50 -32.22
CA LYS A 920 22.11 -15.03 -32.57
C LYS A 920 21.38 -15.61 -31.36
N ASP A 921 22.09 -16.36 -30.52
CA ASP A 921 21.52 -16.97 -29.31
C ASP A 921 21.20 -15.90 -28.27
N GLY A 922 22.06 -14.88 -28.12
CA GLY A 922 21.79 -13.70 -27.28
C GLY A 922 20.55 -12.93 -27.74
N TYR A 923 20.44 -12.65 -29.04
CA TYR A 923 19.25 -12.02 -29.64
C TYR A 923 17.98 -12.85 -29.39
N THR A 924 18.06 -14.17 -29.55
CA THR A 924 16.93 -15.08 -29.29
C THR A 924 16.53 -15.04 -27.82
N SER A 925 17.50 -15.04 -26.90
CA SER A 925 17.25 -14.95 -25.46
C SER A 925 16.47 -13.68 -25.11
N ILE A 926 16.95 -12.51 -25.54
CA ILE A 926 16.30 -11.23 -25.17
C ILE A 926 14.91 -11.07 -25.81
N VAL A 927 14.70 -11.60 -27.02
CA VAL A 927 13.38 -11.58 -27.68
C VAL A 927 12.37 -12.47 -26.95
N ASN A 928 12.80 -13.57 -26.33
CA ASN A 928 11.90 -14.41 -25.53
C ASN A 928 11.34 -13.68 -24.28
N HIS A 929 12.01 -12.62 -23.84
CA HIS A 929 11.53 -11.76 -22.75
C HIS A 929 10.59 -10.64 -23.24
N ALA A 930 10.46 -10.42 -24.55
CA ALA A 930 9.61 -9.39 -25.14
C ALA A 930 8.22 -9.91 -25.50
N LYS A 931 7.17 -9.14 -25.21
CA LYS A 931 5.78 -9.43 -25.56
C LYS A 931 5.08 -8.20 -26.11
N ILE A 932 4.16 -8.39 -27.06
CA ILE A 932 3.22 -7.34 -27.45
C ILE A 932 2.01 -7.43 -26.51
N ASN A 933 1.72 -6.35 -25.79
CA ASN A 933 0.56 -6.30 -24.90
C ASN A 933 -0.74 -5.96 -25.65
N GLU A 934 -1.86 -5.94 -24.92
CA GLU A 934 -3.19 -5.66 -25.48
C GLU A 934 -3.33 -4.26 -26.13
N ARG A 935 -2.42 -3.33 -25.82
CA ARG A 935 -2.34 -2.00 -26.42
C ARG A 935 -1.41 -1.94 -27.64
N GLY A 936 -0.88 -3.08 -28.08
CA GLY A 936 0.08 -3.17 -29.18
C GLY A 936 1.49 -2.65 -28.85
N LEU A 937 1.79 -2.42 -27.56
CA LEU A 937 3.10 -1.93 -27.11
C LEU A 937 4.01 -3.10 -26.74
N VAL A 938 5.32 -2.93 -26.94
CA VAL A 938 6.35 -3.93 -26.53
C VAL A 938 6.58 -3.84 -25.03
N ASP A 939 6.39 -4.93 -24.31
CA ASP A 939 6.71 -5.12 -22.90
C ASP A 939 7.89 -6.09 -22.73
N ILE A 940 8.87 -5.73 -21.90
CA ILE A 940 10.06 -6.54 -21.58
C ILE A 940 9.93 -7.09 -20.16
N HIS A 941 9.85 -8.41 -20.03
CA HIS A 941 9.65 -9.10 -18.76
C HIS A 941 10.95 -9.61 -18.15
N GLU A 942 10.94 -9.87 -16.84
CA GLU A 942 12.04 -10.52 -16.11
C GLU A 942 13.37 -9.77 -16.28
N ALA A 943 13.36 -8.47 -15.99
CA ALA A 943 14.52 -7.60 -16.10
C ALA A 943 14.93 -7.03 -14.73
N CYS A 944 16.23 -6.78 -14.54
CA CYS A 944 16.72 -6.05 -13.37
C CYS A 944 16.52 -4.54 -13.62
N ASP A 945 16.04 -3.81 -12.62
CA ASP A 945 16.10 -2.35 -12.64
C ASP A 945 17.45 -1.92 -12.05
N GLY A 946 18.07 -0.87 -12.59
CA GLY A 946 19.45 -0.50 -12.24
C GLY A 946 19.74 -0.45 -10.74
N VAL A 947 20.82 -1.11 -10.33
CA VAL A 947 21.21 -1.27 -8.91
C VAL A 947 22.53 -0.55 -8.62
N GLY A 948 22.65 0.05 -7.44
CA GLY A 948 23.97 0.47 -6.95
C GLY A 948 24.83 -0.72 -6.52
N VAL A 949 26.12 -0.49 -6.23
CA VAL A 949 27.02 -1.58 -5.81
C VAL A 949 26.52 -2.25 -4.52
N GLN A 950 26.29 -3.56 -4.58
CA GLN A 950 25.79 -4.35 -3.46
C GLN A 950 26.93 -5.04 -2.69
N GLU A 951 26.66 -5.37 -1.43
CA GLU A 951 27.62 -5.99 -0.51
C GLU A 951 27.90 -7.47 -0.82
N ASN A 952 26.93 -8.22 -1.35
CA ASN A 952 27.05 -9.66 -1.56
C ASN A 952 26.14 -10.19 -2.67
N TYR A 953 26.41 -11.43 -3.09
CA TYR A 953 25.63 -12.22 -4.03
C TYR A 953 24.13 -12.16 -3.78
N GLU A 954 23.69 -12.40 -2.54
CA GLU A 954 22.27 -12.49 -2.18
C GLU A 954 21.53 -11.18 -2.46
N LYS A 955 22.19 -10.02 -2.28
CA LYS A 955 21.61 -8.72 -2.62
C LYS A 955 21.46 -8.50 -4.12
N TYR A 956 22.36 -9.05 -4.94
CA TYR A 956 22.23 -8.99 -6.40
C TYR A 956 21.14 -9.92 -6.94
N ILE A 957 21.10 -11.17 -6.49
CA ILE A 957 20.15 -12.15 -7.03
C ILE A 957 18.71 -11.97 -6.55
N ASN A 958 18.50 -11.44 -5.34
CA ASN A 958 17.17 -11.15 -4.79
C ASN A 958 16.65 -9.76 -5.19
N TYR A 959 17.33 -9.05 -6.08
CA TYR A 959 16.83 -7.77 -6.57
C TYR A 959 15.53 -7.97 -7.36
N LYS A 960 14.61 -7.02 -7.25
CA LYS A 960 13.27 -7.12 -7.87
C LYS A 960 13.42 -7.28 -9.37
N LYS A 961 12.75 -8.28 -9.94
CA LYS A 961 12.49 -8.37 -11.38
C LYS A 961 11.33 -7.45 -11.72
N SER A 962 11.55 -6.49 -12.59
CA SER A 962 10.57 -5.47 -12.97
C SER A 962 10.15 -5.65 -14.41
N LEU A 963 8.90 -5.31 -14.73
CA LEU A 963 8.46 -5.23 -16.12
C LEU A 963 8.96 -3.90 -16.68
N ASN A 964 9.42 -3.90 -17.93
CA ASN A 964 9.95 -2.71 -18.60
C ASN A 964 11.06 -1.98 -17.83
N ALA A 965 11.86 -2.70 -17.03
CA ALA A 965 13.00 -2.12 -16.32
C ALA A 965 13.85 -1.30 -17.30
N LYS A 966 14.17 -0.06 -16.90
CA LYS A 966 14.51 1.01 -17.85
C LYS A 966 15.76 0.70 -18.66
N GLU A 967 16.81 0.21 -18.02
CA GLU A 967 18.06 -0.19 -18.68
C GLU A 967 17.85 -1.40 -19.58
N ALA A 968 17.09 -2.39 -19.13
CA ALA A 968 16.76 -3.57 -19.93
C ALA A 968 15.94 -3.24 -21.17
N TYR A 969 14.97 -2.35 -21.05
CA TYR A 969 14.17 -1.90 -22.17
C TYR A 969 15.04 -1.22 -23.22
N VAL A 970 15.86 -0.25 -22.81
CA VAL A 970 16.72 0.47 -23.77
C VAL A 970 17.80 -0.45 -24.35
N GLY A 971 18.40 -1.32 -23.52
CA GLY A 971 19.35 -2.34 -23.96
C GLY A 971 18.75 -3.28 -24.99
N PHE A 972 17.51 -3.71 -24.79
CA PHE A 972 16.75 -4.49 -25.77
C PHE A 972 16.62 -3.75 -27.10
N VAL A 973 16.26 -2.47 -27.10
CA VAL A 973 16.17 -1.67 -28.35
C VAL A 973 17.54 -1.56 -29.03
N TRP A 974 18.63 -1.34 -28.27
CA TRP A 974 20.00 -1.29 -28.82
C TRP A 974 20.39 -2.60 -29.49
N ALA A 975 20.22 -3.71 -28.79
CA ALA A 975 20.60 -5.04 -29.25
C ALA A 975 19.79 -5.48 -30.48
N THR A 976 18.49 -5.23 -30.46
CA THR A 976 17.62 -5.53 -31.60
C THR A 976 17.95 -4.63 -32.78
N GLU A 977 18.21 -3.33 -32.56
CA GLU A 977 18.52 -2.39 -33.65
C GLU A 977 19.78 -2.80 -34.39
N ILE A 978 20.88 -3.10 -33.68
CA ILE A 978 22.14 -3.43 -34.35
C ILE A 978 22.07 -4.75 -35.14
N VAL A 979 21.32 -5.74 -34.65
CA VAL A 979 21.13 -7.04 -35.33
C VAL A 979 20.17 -6.88 -36.52
N GLU A 980 19.12 -6.07 -36.38
CA GLU A 980 18.09 -5.85 -37.42
C GLU A 980 18.49 -4.77 -38.46
N ARG A 981 19.50 -3.93 -38.17
CA ARG A 981 19.85 -2.71 -38.91
C ARG A 981 19.91 -2.88 -40.42
N ASP A 982 20.59 -3.91 -40.89
CA ASP A 982 20.77 -4.16 -42.33
C ASP A 982 19.47 -4.60 -43.00
N ALA A 983 18.61 -5.31 -42.28
CA ALA A 983 17.29 -5.70 -42.78
C ALA A 983 16.33 -4.49 -42.81
N ILE A 984 16.38 -3.63 -41.78
CA ILE A 984 15.62 -2.36 -41.74
C ILE A 984 15.97 -1.48 -42.95
N LYS A 985 17.27 -1.28 -43.21
CA LYS A 985 17.76 -0.49 -44.37
C LYS A 985 17.34 -1.07 -45.72
N LYS A 986 17.19 -2.39 -45.83
CA LYS A 986 16.80 -3.08 -47.08
C LYS A 986 15.31 -3.01 -47.34
N ASN A 987 14.45 -3.08 -46.32
CA ASN A 987 13.00 -3.03 -46.49
C ASN A 987 12.45 -1.64 -46.84
N LEU A 988 13.27 -0.59 -46.73
CA LEU A 988 12.90 0.80 -47.08
C LEU A 988 13.50 1.26 -48.43
N LYS A 989 14.27 0.42 -49.11
CA LYS A 989 14.72 0.60 -50.50
C LYS A 989 13.88 -0.26 -51.43
#